data_AF-A0A9X2GYP8-F1
#
_entry.id   AF-A0A9X2GYP8-F1
#
_cell.length_a   1.000
_cell.length_b   1.000
_cell.length_c   1.000
_cell.angle_alpha   90.00
_cell.angle_beta   90.00
_cell.angle_gamma   90.00
#
_symmetry.space_group_name_H-M   'P 1'
#
loop_
_entity.id
_entity.type
_entity.pdbx_description
1 polymer ?
#
loop_
_entity_poly.entity_id
_entity_poly.type
_entity_poly.pdbx_seq_one_letter_code
_entity_poly.pdbx_strand_id
1 'polypeptide(L)'
;MKPARRPSVALAAMLLLVIVQAAIDPSGLLALVGWPGGTLRTDVGIWPFAPYVVFLPVLLAMTWWAARRAGERYWTLVAGLVLAVLLAQAAACLVMTWDPVLSAWGAGYVLGKAVPAALIVAALARWFGGPTERMVAPVAGLARTWPVAVVFAAIAPLVSGYWWTGAVYADGVPVARMDRGPVSLLVAVVVLAAATALCLRWMRARVPGLLGGWLAALVAGGMLGVVQALVAFVVDGGLDGGLWPLMAAYVAIADGLSFGACLGWIVWVGALVVDRVLERSERGAERSARSLRAVQLAAAVVAVVALAAALVLPSALAQTASAQPQASAALPEDMLRADGDRIVDGAGDQVLLRGVNVNQLVDFYQPQPDVPATRPLTEADFAGMEANGFDVVRLGFSWSALEPERGELDQDYLDRIVEAVGWAKQYGMYTVLDMHQDGWWAGATPEGETCRPGTDPMWGYDGAPEWATLTDGAPRCSFTGRDISPAGDRAFQHFYFDTDDVQTALVDTWGELAKVFRDEPAVAGYDLLNEPGFGETAPVTTALQLGRFTDRAIDEIRANGGQQIVFVEPSIFWSGLGFDSGPILRDEPDRNIVFSPHLYAESITMDRSLGLPPIVSIERQFKLAERVAANYDAPLWSGEYGYWGEPDDVVARLERYADAEDEYLLGSAYWVWKQACGDPQNGIGPTGNGLMVQDCETGDDAPPRTDLLDILKRAYPRTAPGELTSLEADGAAFELTGTVDGDSCGLDVWVPGADEPDVVSVGITDLHVAQAPRSPAAWRITGCASGDYSLATRR
;
A
#
# COMPACT_ATOMS: atom_id res chain seq x y z
N MET A 1 -39.40 -33.03 -12.24
CA MET A 1 -37.92 -33.02 -12.17
C MET A 1 -37.25 -31.80 -12.84
N LYS A 2 -37.90 -30.63 -12.96
CA LYS A 2 -37.35 -29.45 -13.70
C LYS A 2 -36.82 -28.25 -12.85
N PRO A 3 -37.20 -28.00 -11.58
CA PRO A 3 -36.76 -26.78 -10.86
C PRO A 3 -35.37 -26.86 -10.20
N ALA A 4 -34.74 -28.04 -10.10
CA ALA A 4 -33.45 -28.21 -9.43
C ALA A 4 -32.24 -28.23 -10.38
N ARG A 5 -32.44 -28.23 -11.70
CA ARG A 5 -31.36 -28.43 -12.67
C ARG A 5 -30.40 -27.24 -12.71
N ARG A 6 -30.90 -25.99 -12.80
CA ARG A 6 -30.04 -24.81 -12.85
C ARG A 6 -29.18 -24.59 -11.58
N PRO A 7 -29.72 -24.67 -10.35
CA PRO A 7 -28.88 -24.58 -9.15
C PRO A 7 -27.81 -25.66 -9.08
N SER A 8 -28.12 -26.88 -9.52
CA SER A 8 -27.15 -27.98 -9.56
C SER A 8 -26.03 -27.73 -10.58
N VAL A 9 -26.38 -27.20 -11.76
CA VAL A 9 -25.38 -26.82 -12.79
C VAL A 9 -24.50 -25.67 -12.30
N ALA A 10 -25.08 -24.64 -11.69
CA ALA A 10 -24.31 -23.51 -11.16
C ALA A 10 -23.33 -23.97 -10.06
N LEU A 11 -23.77 -24.83 -9.15
CA LEU A 11 -22.90 -25.45 -8.13
C LEU A 11 -21.77 -26.27 -8.75
N ALA A 12 -22.08 -27.16 -9.68
CA ALA A 12 -21.07 -27.99 -10.33
C ALA A 12 -20.06 -27.15 -11.14
N ALA A 13 -20.54 -26.13 -11.84
CA ALA A 13 -19.70 -25.20 -12.57
C ALA A 13 -18.78 -24.38 -11.64
N MET A 14 -19.32 -23.86 -10.53
CA MET A 14 -18.53 -23.12 -9.55
C MET A 14 -17.48 -24.01 -8.88
N LEU A 15 -17.86 -25.21 -8.47
CA LEU A 15 -16.92 -26.18 -7.85
C LEU A 15 -15.82 -26.59 -8.82
N LEU A 16 -16.17 -26.91 -10.07
CA LEU A 16 -15.18 -27.24 -11.10
C LEU A 16 -14.24 -26.06 -11.37
N LEU A 17 -14.78 -24.84 -11.45
CA LEU A 17 -13.98 -23.64 -11.66
C LEU A 17 -12.97 -23.43 -10.53
N VAL A 18 -13.40 -23.53 -9.27
CA VAL A 18 -12.51 -23.43 -8.11
C VAL A 18 -11.40 -24.49 -8.16
N ILE A 19 -11.73 -25.75 -8.47
CA ILE A 19 -10.74 -26.83 -8.54
C ILE A 19 -9.72 -26.57 -9.65
N VAL A 20 -10.18 -26.14 -10.83
CA VAL A 20 -9.31 -25.83 -11.97
C VAL A 20 -8.42 -24.63 -11.66
N GLN A 21 -8.98 -23.58 -11.05
CA GLN A 21 -8.22 -22.39 -10.67
C GLN A 21 -7.14 -22.70 -9.63
N ALA A 22 -7.48 -23.43 -8.56
CA ALA A 22 -6.51 -23.82 -7.53
C ALA A 22 -5.38 -24.72 -8.05
N ALA A 23 -5.61 -25.44 -9.15
CA ALA A 23 -4.59 -26.26 -9.79
C ALA A 23 -3.63 -25.46 -10.68
N ILE A 24 -4.10 -24.33 -11.25
CA ILE A 24 -3.33 -23.49 -12.19
C ILE A 24 -2.62 -22.35 -11.45
N ASP A 25 -3.21 -21.86 -10.37
CA ASP A 25 -2.67 -20.77 -9.56
C ASP A 25 -2.67 -21.18 -8.08
N PRO A 26 -1.53 -21.71 -7.59
CA PRO A 26 -1.39 -22.10 -6.19
C PRO A 26 -1.30 -20.90 -5.23
N SER A 27 -0.82 -19.73 -5.69
CA SER A 27 -0.70 -18.51 -4.88
C SER A 27 -2.07 -17.92 -4.50
N GLY A 28 -3.09 -18.19 -5.33
CA GLY A 28 -4.40 -17.60 -5.15
C GLY A 28 -4.50 -16.17 -5.69
N LEU A 29 -3.48 -15.65 -6.38
CA LEU A 29 -3.47 -14.29 -6.94
C LEU A 29 -4.55 -14.07 -8.01
N LEU A 30 -4.91 -15.08 -8.80
CA LEU A 30 -5.98 -15.08 -9.81
C LEU A 30 -7.12 -16.06 -9.47
N ALA A 31 -6.86 -17.08 -8.66
CA ALA A 31 -7.85 -18.05 -8.21
C ALA A 31 -8.77 -17.49 -7.12
N LEU A 32 -10.02 -17.97 -7.07
CA LEU A 32 -10.93 -17.64 -5.96
C LEU A 32 -10.42 -18.21 -4.61
N VAL A 33 -9.72 -19.34 -4.66
CA VAL A 33 -9.07 -19.97 -3.51
C VAL A 33 -7.76 -20.58 -4.03
N GLY A 34 -6.63 -20.12 -3.52
CA GLY A 34 -5.32 -20.73 -3.77
C GLY A 34 -5.13 -22.03 -3.00
N TRP A 35 -4.15 -22.83 -3.41
CA TRP A 35 -3.63 -23.93 -2.61
C TRP A 35 -2.11 -23.94 -2.73
N PRO A 36 -1.40 -23.32 -1.78
CA PRO A 36 0.04 -23.13 -1.88
C PRO A 36 0.76 -24.49 -1.95
N GLY A 37 0.21 -25.52 -1.32
CA GLY A 37 0.80 -26.87 -1.33
C GLY A 37 1.36 -27.30 0.01
N GLY A 38 1.57 -26.34 0.93
CA GLY A 38 2.02 -26.61 2.29
C GLY A 38 0.94 -27.25 3.19
N THR A 39 1.40 -27.76 4.32
CA THR A 39 0.54 -28.37 5.34
C THR A 39 -0.36 -27.32 5.98
N LEU A 40 -1.67 -27.57 6.15
CA LEU A 40 -2.54 -26.62 6.84
C LEU A 40 -2.26 -26.58 8.35
N ARG A 41 -2.10 -25.39 8.90
CA ARG A 41 -1.76 -25.14 10.31
C ARG A 41 -3.01 -25.05 11.18
N THR A 42 -3.09 -25.87 12.23
CA THR A 42 -4.24 -25.92 13.18
C THR A 42 -4.06 -25.08 14.44
N ASP A 43 -2.82 -24.67 14.70
CA ASP A 43 -2.35 -24.00 15.90
C ASP A 43 -2.60 -22.49 15.88
N VAL A 44 -2.54 -21.84 14.70
CA VAL A 44 -2.91 -20.42 14.50
C VAL A 44 -4.43 -20.22 14.34
N GLY A 45 -5.22 -21.15 14.88
CA GLY A 45 -6.67 -21.11 14.89
C GLY A 45 -7.31 -21.33 13.52
N ILE A 46 -8.39 -20.57 13.25
CA ILE A 46 -9.25 -20.78 12.08
C ILE A 46 -8.69 -20.16 10.79
N TRP A 47 -7.66 -19.31 10.89
CA TRP A 47 -7.23 -18.45 9.80
C TRP A 47 -6.81 -19.21 8.54
N PRO A 48 -5.89 -20.19 8.61
CA PRO A 48 -5.46 -20.95 7.42
C PRO A 48 -6.58 -21.80 6.82
N PHE A 49 -7.63 -22.08 7.59
CA PHE A 49 -8.79 -22.83 7.13
C PHE A 49 -9.89 -21.95 6.57
N ALA A 50 -9.94 -20.65 6.89
CA ALA A 50 -11.05 -19.79 6.51
C ALA A 50 -11.35 -19.82 5.00
N PRO A 51 -10.35 -19.84 4.08
CA PRO A 51 -10.59 -20.03 2.65
C PRO A 51 -11.27 -21.37 2.28
N TYR A 52 -11.09 -22.41 3.09
CA TYR A 52 -11.59 -23.76 2.79
C TYR A 52 -12.87 -24.12 3.54
N VAL A 53 -12.96 -23.78 4.82
CA VAL A 53 -14.07 -24.21 5.71
C VAL A 53 -15.12 -23.12 5.90
N VAL A 54 -14.82 -21.86 5.54
CA VAL A 54 -15.77 -20.75 5.57
C VAL A 54 -16.11 -20.28 4.16
N PHE A 55 -15.11 -19.85 3.38
CA PHE A 55 -15.32 -19.30 2.05
C PHE A 55 -15.98 -20.32 1.11
N LEU A 56 -15.44 -21.53 0.94
CA LEU A 56 -16.02 -22.51 0.01
C LEU A 56 -17.47 -22.91 0.37
N PRO A 57 -17.81 -23.28 1.62
CA PRO A 57 -19.19 -23.60 1.97
C PRO A 57 -20.15 -22.43 1.75
N VAL A 58 -19.75 -21.20 2.12
CA VAL A 58 -20.56 -19.99 1.90
C VAL A 58 -20.72 -19.72 0.41
N LEU A 59 -19.65 -19.79 -0.38
CA LEU A 59 -19.66 -19.60 -1.83
C LEU A 59 -20.65 -20.56 -2.48
N LEU A 60 -20.59 -21.85 -2.15
CA LEU A 60 -21.48 -22.86 -2.73
C LEU A 60 -22.93 -22.65 -2.27
N ALA A 61 -23.17 -22.41 -0.99
CA ALA A 61 -24.51 -22.15 -0.45
C ALA A 61 -25.15 -20.92 -1.12
N MET A 62 -24.39 -19.83 -1.26
CA MET A 62 -24.84 -18.60 -1.88
C MET A 62 -24.98 -18.72 -3.39
N THR A 63 -24.11 -19.47 -4.06
CA THR A 63 -24.23 -19.81 -5.50
C THR A 63 -25.52 -20.56 -5.76
N TRP A 64 -25.83 -21.59 -4.97
CA TRP A 64 -27.08 -22.32 -5.06
C TRP A 64 -28.28 -21.41 -4.84
N TRP A 65 -28.22 -20.57 -3.80
CA TRP A 65 -29.31 -19.67 -3.44
C TRP A 65 -29.58 -18.65 -4.53
N ALA A 66 -28.53 -18.01 -5.05
CA ALA A 66 -28.59 -17.09 -6.19
C ALA A 66 -29.18 -17.78 -7.42
N ALA A 67 -28.65 -18.95 -7.81
CA ALA A 67 -29.15 -19.70 -8.97
C ALA A 67 -30.61 -20.15 -8.82
N ARG A 68 -31.06 -20.42 -7.59
CA ARG A 68 -32.46 -20.79 -7.31
C ARG A 68 -33.42 -19.60 -7.36
N ARG A 69 -32.96 -18.39 -7.01
CA ARG A 69 -33.82 -17.22 -6.80
C ARG A 69 -33.73 -16.16 -7.90
N ALA A 70 -32.60 -16.04 -8.60
CA ALA A 70 -32.35 -15.01 -9.61
C ALA A 70 -33.13 -15.19 -10.93
N GLY A 71 -33.67 -16.39 -11.18
CA GLY A 71 -34.43 -16.69 -12.41
C GLY A 71 -33.54 -16.91 -13.65
N GLU A 72 -34.06 -16.64 -14.86
CA GLU A 72 -33.38 -16.90 -16.17
C GLU A 72 -32.50 -15.77 -16.68
N ARG A 73 -32.50 -14.62 -16.02
CA ARG A 73 -31.83 -13.42 -16.51
C ARG A 73 -30.35 -13.53 -16.23
N TYR A 74 -29.55 -13.59 -17.30
CA TYR A 74 -28.10 -13.74 -17.23
C TYR A 74 -27.46 -12.72 -16.26
N TRP A 75 -27.71 -11.43 -16.46
CA TRP A 75 -27.14 -10.37 -15.63
C TRP A 75 -27.61 -10.37 -14.17
N THR A 76 -28.83 -10.85 -13.90
CA THR A 76 -29.32 -11.02 -12.52
C THR A 76 -28.62 -12.19 -11.84
N LEU A 77 -28.37 -13.27 -12.57
CA LEU A 77 -27.59 -14.39 -12.07
C LEU A 77 -26.12 -14.00 -11.84
N VAL A 78 -25.50 -13.27 -12.76
CA VAL A 78 -24.13 -12.74 -12.60
C VAL A 78 -24.03 -11.91 -11.32
N ALA A 79 -24.93 -10.94 -11.10
CA ALA A 79 -24.93 -10.15 -9.87
C ALA A 79 -25.11 -11.01 -8.60
N GLY A 80 -25.93 -12.06 -8.67
CA GLY A 80 -26.09 -13.02 -7.57
C GLY A 80 -24.86 -13.89 -7.31
N LEU A 81 -24.09 -14.21 -8.33
CA LEU A 81 -22.84 -14.97 -8.21
C LEU A 81 -21.69 -14.09 -7.73
N VAL A 82 -21.61 -12.84 -8.17
CA VAL A 82 -20.68 -11.84 -7.59
C VAL A 82 -20.99 -11.65 -6.11
N LEU A 83 -22.26 -11.49 -5.75
CA LEU A 83 -22.69 -11.44 -4.35
C LEU A 83 -22.25 -12.68 -3.56
N ALA A 84 -22.34 -13.88 -4.16
CA ALA A 84 -21.92 -15.11 -3.50
C ALA A 84 -20.43 -15.14 -3.18
N VAL A 85 -19.58 -14.67 -4.10
CA VAL A 85 -18.13 -14.58 -3.88
C VAL A 85 -17.79 -13.52 -2.83
N LEU A 86 -18.35 -12.32 -2.95
CA LEU A 86 -18.08 -11.23 -1.99
C LEU A 86 -18.52 -11.62 -0.57
N LEU A 87 -19.67 -12.27 -0.40
CA LEU A 87 -20.12 -12.75 0.91
C LEU A 87 -19.28 -13.90 1.46
N ALA A 88 -18.77 -14.77 0.59
CA ALA A 88 -17.84 -15.81 0.99
C ALA A 88 -16.54 -15.21 1.52
N GLN A 89 -16.00 -14.20 0.82
CA GLN A 89 -14.80 -13.48 1.24
C GLN A 89 -15.05 -12.71 2.54
N ALA A 90 -16.14 -11.96 2.63
CA ALA A 90 -16.50 -11.24 3.85
C ALA A 90 -16.62 -12.20 5.05
N ALA A 91 -17.30 -13.34 4.88
CA ALA A 91 -17.43 -14.34 5.94
C ALA A 91 -16.06 -14.92 6.37
N ALA A 92 -15.17 -15.22 5.41
CA ALA A 92 -13.83 -15.68 5.72
C ALA A 92 -13.03 -14.60 6.47
N CYS A 93 -13.00 -13.36 5.95
CA CYS A 93 -12.36 -12.23 6.63
C CYS A 93 -12.91 -12.00 8.03
N LEU A 94 -14.23 -12.07 8.23
CA LEU A 94 -14.85 -11.87 9.55
C LEU A 94 -14.39 -12.92 10.56
N VAL A 95 -14.29 -14.18 10.13
CA VAL A 95 -13.86 -15.28 11.02
C VAL A 95 -12.36 -15.22 11.28
N MET A 96 -11.59 -14.71 10.32
CA MET A 96 -10.15 -14.44 10.47
C MET A 96 -9.89 -13.30 11.47
N THR A 97 -10.54 -12.16 11.29
CA THR A 97 -10.19 -10.91 11.97
C THR A 97 -11.05 -10.60 13.19
N TRP A 98 -12.26 -11.19 13.27
CA TRP A 98 -13.35 -10.77 14.17
C TRP A 98 -13.74 -9.30 14.04
N ASP A 99 -13.32 -8.66 12.95
CA ASP A 99 -13.58 -7.26 12.64
C ASP A 99 -14.62 -7.17 11.51
N PRO A 100 -15.87 -6.78 11.82
CA PRO A 100 -16.92 -6.66 10.82
C PRO A 100 -16.68 -5.50 9.84
N VAL A 101 -15.90 -4.49 10.22
CA VAL A 101 -15.57 -3.37 9.35
C VAL A 101 -14.51 -3.80 8.35
N LEU A 102 -13.38 -4.36 8.79
CA LEU A 102 -12.35 -4.86 7.89
C LEU A 102 -12.89 -5.95 6.94
N SER A 103 -13.73 -6.85 7.46
CA SER A 103 -14.44 -7.85 6.66
C SER A 103 -15.32 -7.25 5.57
N ALA A 104 -16.03 -6.15 5.90
CA ALA A 104 -16.98 -5.53 4.98
C ALA A 104 -16.32 -4.91 3.74
N TRP A 105 -15.03 -4.60 3.82
CA TRP A 105 -14.29 -3.94 2.73
C TRP A 105 -13.22 -4.82 2.10
N GLY A 106 -12.54 -5.68 2.86
CA GLY A 106 -11.59 -6.66 2.32
C GLY A 106 -12.20 -7.62 1.30
N ALA A 107 -13.54 -7.78 1.30
CA ALA A 107 -14.25 -8.52 0.26
C ALA A 107 -14.20 -7.87 -1.13
N GLY A 108 -14.02 -6.55 -1.23
CA GLY A 108 -13.87 -5.85 -2.50
C GLY A 108 -12.63 -6.29 -3.28
N TYR A 109 -11.56 -6.66 -2.58
CA TYR A 109 -10.29 -7.08 -3.18
C TYR A 109 -10.44 -8.26 -4.16
N VAL A 110 -11.37 -9.19 -3.88
CA VAL A 110 -11.61 -10.35 -4.76
C VAL A 110 -12.50 -10.03 -5.97
N LEU A 111 -12.94 -8.78 -6.17
CA LEU A 111 -13.87 -8.42 -7.25
C LEU A 111 -13.33 -8.80 -8.64
N GLY A 112 -12.04 -8.55 -8.88
CA GLY A 112 -11.36 -8.86 -10.14
C GLY A 112 -11.47 -10.33 -10.54
N LYS A 113 -11.58 -11.22 -9.54
CA LYS A 113 -11.76 -12.68 -9.72
C LYS A 113 -13.23 -13.08 -9.68
N ALA A 114 -14.03 -12.40 -8.87
CA ALA A 114 -15.46 -12.65 -8.70
C ALA A 114 -16.24 -12.44 -10.00
N VAL A 115 -15.96 -11.37 -10.75
CA VAL A 115 -16.70 -11.03 -11.98
C VAL A 115 -16.47 -12.07 -13.09
N PRO A 116 -15.23 -12.42 -13.48
CA PRO A 116 -14.98 -13.47 -14.47
C PRO A 116 -15.58 -14.82 -14.05
N ALA A 117 -15.43 -15.21 -12.78
CA ALA A 117 -16.02 -16.46 -12.27
C ALA A 117 -17.55 -16.45 -12.39
N ALA A 118 -18.19 -15.36 -12.01
CA ALA A 118 -19.64 -15.19 -12.12
C ALA A 118 -20.13 -15.24 -13.57
N LEU A 119 -19.40 -14.65 -14.53
CA LEU A 119 -19.74 -14.69 -15.95
C LEU A 119 -19.70 -16.13 -16.49
N ILE A 120 -18.62 -16.87 -16.21
CA ILE A 120 -18.45 -18.26 -16.65
C ILE A 120 -19.56 -19.15 -16.06
N VAL A 121 -19.77 -19.08 -14.74
CA VAL A 121 -20.76 -19.91 -14.05
C VAL A 121 -22.18 -19.56 -14.49
N ALA A 122 -22.50 -18.28 -14.68
CA ALA A 122 -23.80 -17.85 -15.19
C ALA A 122 -24.06 -18.36 -16.60
N ALA A 123 -23.05 -18.38 -17.48
CA ALA A 123 -23.18 -18.85 -18.86
C ALA A 123 -23.48 -20.35 -18.90
N LEU A 124 -22.72 -21.15 -18.13
CA LEU A 124 -22.93 -22.59 -18.00
C LEU A 124 -24.29 -22.91 -17.38
N ALA A 125 -24.68 -22.21 -16.30
CA ALA A 125 -25.99 -22.36 -15.67
C ALA A 125 -27.15 -21.99 -16.62
N ARG A 126 -26.94 -21.01 -17.50
CA ARG A 126 -27.93 -20.63 -18.52
C ARG A 126 -28.05 -21.68 -19.62
N TRP A 127 -26.94 -22.17 -20.17
CA TRP A 127 -26.95 -23.16 -21.26
C TRP A 127 -27.42 -24.54 -20.81
N PHE A 128 -26.95 -25.03 -19.66
CA PHE A 128 -27.19 -26.41 -19.23
C PHE A 128 -28.25 -26.54 -18.13
N GLY A 129 -28.65 -25.44 -17.49
CA GLY A 129 -29.60 -25.44 -16.37
C GLY A 129 -31.07 -25.60 -16.77
N GLY A 130 -31.39 -25.47 -18.06
CA GLY A 130 -32.77 -25.50 -18.56
C GLY A 130 -33.58 -24.25 -18.16
N PRO A 131 -34.85 -24.14 -18.61
CA PRO A 131 -35.69 -22.99 -18.31
C PRO A 131 -36.17 -22.97 -16.85
N THR A 132 -36.41 -21.78 -16.29
CA THR A 132 -37.01 -21.57 -14.97
C THR A 132 -38.25 -20.69 -15.06
N GLU A 133 -39.20 -20.89 -14.14
CA GLU A 133 -40.40 -20.07 -14.08
C GLU A 133 -40.06 -18.59 -13.85
N ARG A 134 -40.75 -17.72 -14.59
CA ARG A 134 -40.64 -16.26 -14.45
C ARG A 134 -41.56 -15.83 -13.33
N MET A 135 -40.98 -15.28 -12.26
CA MET A 135 -41.76 -14.54 -11.26
C MET A 135 -41.66 -13.05 -11.57
N VAL A 136 -42.82 -12.40 -11.72
CA VAL A 136 -42.92 -10.94 -11.81
C VAL A 136 -43.77 -10.49 -10.63
N ALA A 137 -43.18 -9.69 -9.75
CA ALA A 137 -43.90 -9.08 -8.64
C ALA A 137 -44.33 -7.64 -9.02
N PRO A 138 -45.39 -7.09 -8.40
CA PRO A 138 -45.76 -5.70 -8.58
C PRO A 138 -44.61 -4.76 -8.18
N VAL A 139 -44.40 -3.69 -8.95
CA VAL A 139 -43.39 -2.68 -8.64
C VAL A 139 -43.84 -1.89 -7.41
N ALA A 140 -43.04 -1.89 -6.35
CA ALA A 140 -43.30 -1.07 -5.16
C ALA A 140 -43.20 0.44 -5.50
N GLY A 141 -44.09 1.25 -4.91
CA GLY A 141 -44.04 2.71 -5.03
C GLY A 141 -42.87 3.32 -4.25
N LEU A 142 -42.35 4.47 -4.71
CA LEU A 142 -41.17 5.15 -4.13
C LEU A 142 -41.31 5.42 -2.62
N ALA A 143 -42.52 5.76 -2.15
CA ALA A 143 -42.76 6.02 -0.74
C ALA A 143 -42.53 4.79 0.17
N ARG A 144 -42.61 3.57 -0.38
CA ARG A 144 -42.35 2.32 0.36
C ARG A 144 -40.86 1.95 0.41
N THR A 145 -40.03 2.47 -0.51
CA THR A 145 -38.59 2.13 -0.56
C THR A 145 -37.72 3.16 0.13
N TRP A 146 -38.17 4.42 0.20
CA TRP A 146 -37.40 5.54 0.74
C TRP A 146 -36.93 5.36 2.20
N PRO A 147 -37.77 4.94 3.17
CA PRO A 147 -37.33 4.82 4.57
C PRO A 147 -36.15 3.85 4.75
N VAL A 148 -36.18 2.75 4.00
CA VAL A 148 -35.14 1.71 4.03
C VAL A 148 -33.85 2.23 3.42
N ALA A 149 -33.96 2.93 2.30
CA ALA A 149 -32.82 3.49 1.58
C ALA A 149 -32.08 4.55 2.42
N VAL A 150 -32.81 5.39 3.15
CA VAL A 150 -32.25 6.40 4.06
C VAL A 150 -31.49 5.74 5.21
N VAL A 151 -32.07 4.71 5.86
CA VAL A 151 -31.38 4.00 6.95
C VAL A 151 -30.10 3.30 6.45
N PHE A 152 -30.17 2.63 5.30
CA PHE A 152 -29.01 1.95 4.72
C PHE A 152 -27.87 2.93 4.41
N ALA A 153 -28.18 4.07 3.81
CA ALA A 153 -27.17 5.08 3.49
C ALA A 153 -26.60 5.77 4.73
N ALA A 154 -27.42 6.02 5.76
CA ALA A 154 -26.98 6.71 6.97
C ALA A 154 -26.05 5.87 7.87
N ILE A 155 -26.00 4.55 7.66
CA ILE A 155 -25.05 3.66 8.34
C ILE A 155 -23.68 3.68 7.66
N ALA A 156 -23.59 4.08 6.37
CA ALA A 156 -22.34 4.07 5.62
C ALA A 156 -21.18 4.78 6.34
N PRO A 157 -21.38 5.97 6.95
CA PRO A 157 -20.29 6.64 7.68
C PRO A 157 -19.80 5.96 8.95
N LEU A 158 -20.60 5.06 9.53
CA LEU A 158 -20.22 4.33 10.75
C LEU A 158 -19.36 3.09 10.43
N VAL A 159 -19.31 2.69 9.17
CA VAL A 159 -18.59 1.48 8.73
C VAL A 159 -17.61 1.77 7.60
N SER A 160 -17.55 3.00 7.10
CA SER A 160 -16.54 3.42 6.12
C SER A 160 -15.24 3.74 6.84
N GLY A 161 -14.10 3.17 6.43
CA GLY A 161 -12.83 3.70 6.94
C GLY A 161 -11.60 2.82 7.03
N TYR A 162 -11.50 1.64 6.41
CA TYR A 162 -10.31 0.80 6.64
C TYR A 162 -9.72 0.09 5.40
N TRP A 163 -10.20 0.35 4.19
CA TRP A 163 -9.70 -0.37 3.00
C TRP A 163 -9.64 0.56 1.79
N TRP A 164 -8.49 0.59 1.08
CA TRP A 164 -8.20 1.46 -0.09
C TRP A 164 -8.37 2.97 0.12
N THR A 165 -8.19 3.45 1.35
CA THR A 165 -8.66 4.76 1.79
C THR A 165 -7.76 5.95 1.44
N GLY A 166 -6.54 5.72 0.96
CA GLY A 166 -5.56 6.77 0.65
C GLY A 166 -5.49 7.10 -0.84
N ALA A 167 -4.69 6.34 -1.59
CA ALA A 167 -4.30 6.67 -2.97
C ALA A 167 -5.49 6.97 -3.91
N VAL A 168 -6.55 6.15 -3.87
CA VAL A 168 -7.64 6.18 -4.87
C VAL A 168 -8.58 7.37 -4.74
N TYR A 169 -8.81 7.85 -3.52
CA TYR A 169 -9.84 8.84 -3.25
C TYR A 169 -9.23 10.25 -3.19
N ALA A 170 -9.15 10.90 -4.35
CA ALA A 170 -8.75 12.30 -4.45
C ALA A 170 -9.77 13.25 -3.78
N ASP A 171 -9.32 14.45 -3.43
CA ASP A 171 -10.19 15.49 -2.91
C ASP A 171 -11.32 15.83 -3.89
N GLY A 172 -12.50 16.07 -3.33
CA GLY A 172 -13.74 16.30 -4.08
C GLY A 172 -14.47 15.03 -4.53
N VAL A 173 -13.86 13.84 -4.44
CA VAL A 173 -14.60 12.57 -4.64
C VAL A 173 -15.55 12.36 -3.45
N PRO A 174 -16.86 12.11 -3.68
CA PRO A 174 -17.82 11.95 -2.60
C PRO A 174 -17.62 10.60 -1.91
N VAL A 175 -17.09 10.61 -0.69
CA VAL A 175 -16.88 9.41 0.13
C VAL A 175 -17.69 9.56 1.41
N ALA A 176 -18.31 8.46 1.88
CA ALA A 176 -19.14 8.49 3.08
C ALA A 176 -18.33 8.60 4.39
N ARG A 177 -17.18 9.29 4.38
CA ARG A 177 -16.18 9.34 5.44
C ARG A 177 -16.08 10.72 6.07
N MET A 178 -15.78 10.76 7.36
CA MET A 178 -15.69 11.99 8.13
C MET A 178 -14.41 12.79 7.84
N ASP A 179 -13.29 12.10 7.66
CA ASP A 179 -11.99 12.69 7.34
C ASP A 179 -11.97 13.40 5.97
N ARG A 180 -12.94 13.13 5.10
CA ARG A 180 -13.10 13.81 3.79
C ARG A 180 -14.04 15.02 3.82
N GLY A 181 -14.43 15.45 5.02
CA GLY A 181 -15.26 16.63 5.25
C GLY A 181 -16.77 16.38 5.12
N PRO A 182 -17.60 17.22 5.79
CA PRO A 182 -19.03 16.98 5.93
C PRO A 182 -19.80 17.06 4.60
N VAL A 183 -19.33 17.85 3.64
CA VAL A 183 -19.97 17.98 2.32
C VAL A 183 -19.81 16.70 1.51
N SER A 184 -18.59 16.15 1.43
CA SER A 184 -18.28 14.90 0.72
C SER A 184 -19.13 13.76 1.27
N LEU A 185 -19.17 13.63 2.60
CA LEU A 185 -19.98 12.65 3.31
C LEU A 185 -21.47 12.77 2.98
N LEU A 186 -22.03 13.98 3.08
CA LEU A 186 -23.46 14.18 2.82
C LEU A 186 -23.83 13.85 1.37
N VAL A 187 -22.99 14.24 0.40
CA VAL A 187 -23.21 13.91 -1.01
C VAL A 187 -23.19 12.40 -1.22
N ALA A 188 -22.20 11.69 -0.68
CA ALA A 188 -22.09 10.24 -0.78
C ALA A 188 -23.33 9.52 -0.20
N VAL A 189 -23.76 9.93 1.00
CA VAL A 189 -24.95 9.39 1.67
C VAL A 189 -26.22 9.64 0.86
N VAL A 190 -26.39 10.84 0.29
CA VAL A 190 -27.56 11.17 -0.54
C VAL A 190 -27.58 10.34 -1.83
N VAL A 191 -26.45 10.22 -2.52
CA VAL A 191 -26.31 9.42 -3.74
C VAL A 191 -26.64 7.95 -3.43
N LEU A 192 -26.10 7.41 -2.35
CA LEU A 192 -26.34 6.03 -1.92
C LEU A 192 -27.82 5.79 -1.57
N ALA A 193 -28.46 6.72 -0.86
CA ALA A 193 -29.90 6.64 -0.56
C ALA A 193 -30.75 6.66 -1.84
N ALA A 194 -30.46 7.58 -2.75
CA ALA A 194 -31.19 7.68 -4.03
C ALA A 194 -31.01 6.42 -4.89
N ALA A 195 -29.77 5.94 -5.04
CA ALA A 195 -29.45 4.71 -5.76
C ALA A 195 -30.16 3.51 -5.14
N THR A 196 -30.13 3.38 -3.80
CA THR A 196 -30.79 2.28 -3.09
C THR A 196 -32.30 2.29 -3.31
N ALA A 197 -32.95 3.45 -3.25
CA ALA A 197 -34.39 3.55 -3.46
C ALA A 197 -34.80 3.16 -4.90
N LEU A 198 -33.99 3.54 -5.90
CA LEU A 198 -34.18 3.19 -7.30
C LEU A 198 -33.96 1.69 -7.55
N CYS A 199 -32.83 1.16 -7.08
CA CYS A 199 -32.45 -0.24 -7.20
C CYS A 199 -33.46 -1.16 -6.50
N LEU A 200 -33.99 -0.76 -5.34
CA LEU A 200 -35.05 -1.50 -4.65
C LEU A 200 -36.30 -1.65 -5.51
N ARG A 201 -36.75 -0.57 -6.16
CA ARG A 201 -37.92 -0.61 -7.07
C ARG A 201 -37.64 -1.52 -8.26
N TRP A 202 -36.43 -1.48 -8.79
CA TRP A 202 -36.04 -2.20 -9.99
C TRP A 202 -35.79 -3.70 -9.76
N MET A 203 -35.06 -4.06 -8.70
CA MET A 203 -34.67 -5.44 -8.40
C MET A 203 -35.81 -6.25 -7.78
N ARG A 204 -36.60 -5.67 -6.86
CA ARG A 204 -37.71 -6.41 -6.21
C ARG A 204 -38.79 -6.83 -7.20
N ALA A 205 -38.95 -6.11 -8.31
CA ALA A 205 -39.85 -6.48 -9.40
C ALA A 205 -39.35 -7.70 -10.20
N ARG A 206 -38.02 -7.94 -10.20
CA ARG A 206 -37.35 -9.00 -10.99
C ARG A 206 -37.05 -10.24 -10.16
N VAL A 207 -36.65 -10.04 -8.92
CA VAL A 207 -36.24 -11.07 -7.97
C VAL A 207 -37.04 -10.85 -6.70
N PRO A 208 -38.12 -11.60 -6.47
CA PRO A 208 -38.93 -11.44 -5.28
C PRO A 208 -38.20 -11.96 -4.03
N GLY A 209 -38.53 -11.38 -2.89
CA GLY A 209 -38.01 -11.79 -1.59
C GLY A 209 -36.61 -11.27 -1.27
N LEU A 210 -35.92 -12.00 -0.38
CA LEU A 210 -34.62 -11.66 0.19
C LEU A 210 -33.57 -11.20 -0.84
N LEU A 211 -33.33 -12.02 -1.86
CA LEU A 211 -32.29 -11.76 -2.85
C LEU A 211 -32.52 -10.45 -3.62
N GLY A 212 -33.76 -10.06 -3.89
CA GLY A 212 -34.03 -8.81 -4.60
C GLY A 212 -33.67 -7.55 -3.83
N GLY A 213 -33.88 -7.55 -2.50
CA GLY A 213 -33.45 -6.45 -1.64
C GLY A 213 -31.93 -6.39 -1.52
N TRP A 214 -31.29 -7.55 -1.39
CA TRP A 214 -29.83 -7.65 -1.28
C TRP A 214 -29.13 -7.23 -2.58
N LEU A 215 -29.59 -7.72 -3.72
CA LEU A 215 -29.10 -7.30 -5.04
C LEU A 215 -29.34 -5.81 -5.31
N ALA A 216 -30.40 -5.23 -4.73
CA ALA A 216 -30.61 -3.79 -4.80
C ALA A 216 -29.51 -3.02 -4.06
N ALA A 217 -29.15 -3.46 -2.85
CA ALA A 217 -28.07 -2.86 -2.07
C ALA A 217 -26.71 -3.00 -2.77
N LEU A 218 -26.40 -4.21 -3.26
CA LEU A 218 -25.20 -4.49 -4.05
C LEU A 218 -25.06 -3.51 -5.23
N VAL A 219 -26.09 -3.45 -6.08
CA VAL A 219 -26.05 -2.58 -7.27
C VAL A 219 -26.05 -1.10 -6.89
N ALA A 220 -26.74 -0.70 -5.81
CA ALA A 220 -26.72 0.68 -5.34
C ALA A 220 -25.33 1.12 -4.85
N GLY A 221 -24.62 0.24 -4.12
CA GLY A 221 -23.24 0.48 -3.71
C GLY A 221 -22.30 0.56 -4.92
N GLY A 222 -22.42 -0.36 -5.88
CA GLY A 222 -21.67 -0.27 -7.14
C GLY A 222 -21.98 1.00 -7.94
N MET A 223 -23.22 1.51 -7.91
CA MET A 223 -23.58 2.80 -8.53
C MET A 223 -22.90 3.99 -7.83
N LEU A 224 -22.77 3.97 -6.49
CA LEU A 224 -21.98 4.97 -5.78
C LEU A 224 -20.52 4.92 -6.25
N GLY A 225 -19.92 3.73 -6.35
CA GLY A 225 -18.57 3.55 -6.88
C GLY A 225 -18.40 4.06 -8.31
N VAL A 226 -19.40 3.87 -9.18
CA VAL A 226 -19.41 4.46 -10.53
C VAL A 226 -19.47 5.99 -10.48
N VAL A 227 -20.28 6.57 -9.59
CA VAL A 227 -20.34 8.02 -9.42
C VAL A 227 -19.00 8.56 -8.92
N GLN A 228 -18.39 7.90 -7.93
CA GLN A 228 -17.06 8.23 -7.43
C GLN A 228 -16.02 8.17 -8.53
N ALA A 229 -16.01 7.11 -9.34
CA ALA A 229 -15.12 6.96 -10.48
C ALA A 229 -15.30 8.06 -11.53
N LEU A 230 -16.54 8.44 -11.83
CA LEU A 230 -16.84 9.54 -12.76
C LEU A 230 -16.41 10.90 -12.22
N VAL A 231 -16.52 11.12 -10.91
CA VAL A 231 -16.02 12.35 -10.27
C VAL A 231 -14.50 12.34 -10.26
N ALA A 232 -13.86 11.23 -9.84
CA ALA A 232 -12.41 11.05 -9.84
C ALA A 232 -11.82 11.29 -11.23
N PHE A 233 -12.48 10.83 -12.29
CA PHE A 233 -12.09 11.12 -13.67
C PHE A 233 -11.99 12.62 -13.97
N VAL A 234 -12.82 13.45 -13.35
CA VAL A 234 -12.82 14.91 -13.56
C VAL A 234 -11.84 15.61 -12.63
N VAL A 235 -11.74 15.19 -11.36
CA VAL A 235 -10.96 15.89 -10.33
C VAL A 235 -9.54 15.36 -10.14
N ASP A 236 -9.23 14.18 -10.69
CA ASP A 236 -7.93 13.48 -10.50
C ASP A 236 -7.22 13.18 -11.85
N GLY A 237 -7.29 14.12 -12.80
CA GLY A 237 -6.43 14.11 -13.99
C GLY A 237 -6.87 13.17 -15.12
N GLY A 238 -8.17 12.91 -15.32
CA GLY A 238 -8.70 12.32 -16.57
C GLY A 238 -7.95 11.10 -17.12
N LEU A 239 -7.86 10.97 -18.45
CA LEU A 239 -7.06 9.94 -19.15
C LEU A 239 -5.71 10.52 -19.58
N ASP A 240 -4.86 10.90 -18.63
CA ASP A 240 -3.47 11.32 -18.90
C ASP A 240 -2.59 10.12 -19.32
N GLY A 241 -2.97 9.40 -20.38
CA GLY A 241 -2.18 8.36 -21.03
C GLY A 241 -2.10 6.98 -20.35
N GLY A 242 -2.45 6.86 -19.06
CA GLY A 242 -2.34 5.60 -18.28
C GLY A 242 -3.65 4.87 -17.95
N LEU A 243 -3.54 3.73 -17.28
CA LEU A 243 -4.65 2.90 -16.80
C LEU A 243 -5.18 3.31 -15.42
N TRP A 244 -4.58 4.31 -14.76
CA TRP A 244 -5.00 4.77 -13.42
C TRP A 244 -6.51 5.00 -13.28
N PRO A 245 -7.21 5.69 -14.20
CA PRO A 245 -8.64 5.91 -14.04
C PRO A 245 -9.45 4.61 -14.05
N LEU A 246 -8.96 3.58 -14.74
CA LEU A 246 -9.56 2.24 -14.71
C LEU A 246 -9.29 1.55 -13.38
N MET A 247 -8.09 1.69 -12.82
CA MET A 247 -7.78 1.14 -11.49
C MET A 247 -8.55 1.85 -10.38
N ALA A 248 -8.58 3.18 -10.38
CA ALA A 248 -9.37 3.97 -9.45
C ALA A 248 -10.87 3.65 -9.56
N ALA A 249 -11.39 3.47 -10.78
CA ALA A 249 -12.76 3.03 -11.01
C ALA A 249 -13.00 1.60 -10.49
N TYR A 250 -12.08 0.69 -10.74
CA TYR A 250 -12.15 -0.69 -10.24
C TYR A 250 -12.24 -0.70 -8.71
N VAL A 251 -11.35 0.01 -8.03
CA VAL A 251 -11.33 0.09 -6.57
C VAL A 251 -12.61 0.73 -6.02
N ALA A 252 -13.01 1.90 -6.55
CA ALA A 252 -14.24 2.56 -6.09
C ALA A 252 -15.50 1.70 -6.27
N ILE A 253 -15.59 0.95 -7.38
CA ILE A 253 -16.69 0.02 -7.64
C ILE A 253 -16.59 -1.21 -6.72
N ALA A 254 -15.40 -1.75 -6.50
CA ALA A 254 -15.16 -2.88 -5.60
C ALA A 254 -15.60 -2.56 -4.17
N ASP A 255 -15.21 -1.40 -3.67
CA ASP A 255 -15.59 -0.88 -2.37
C ASP A 255 -17.10 -0.69 -2.25
N GLY A 256 -17.71 -0.04 -3.23
CA GLY A 256 -19.16 0.14 -3.27
C GLY A 256 -19.94 -1.19 -3.32
N LEU A 257 -19.51 -2.15 -4.15
CA LEU A 257 -20.11 -3.48 -4.22
C LEU A 257 -19.91 -4.24 -2.90
N SER A 258 -18.74 -4.14 -2.28
CA SER A 258 -18.45 -4.79 -1.00
C SER A 258 -19.37 -4.27 0.10
N PHE A 259 -19.54 -2.95 0.20
CA PHE A 259 -20.49 -2.32 1.11
C PHE A 259 -21.93 -2.83 0.89
N GLY A 260 -22.39 -2.86 -0.37
CA GLY A 260 -23.72 -3.35 -0.73
C GLY A 260 -23.92 -4.84 -0.47
N ALA A 261 -22.87 -5.66 -0.64
CA ALA A 261 -22.86 -7.07 -0.32
C ALA A 261 -22.95 -7.28 1.21
N CYS A 262 -22.10 -6.64 1.99
CA CYS A 262 -22.00 -6.91 3.43
C CYS A 262 -23.20 -6.37 4.23
N LEU A 263 -23.77 -5.24 3.81
CA LEU A 263 -24.89 -4.60 4.52
C LEU A 263 -26.24 -4.72 3.83
N GLY A 264 -26.34 -5.44 2.70
CA GLY A 264 -27.60 -5.61 1.97
C GLY A 264 -28.71 -6.33 2.75
N TRP A 265 -28.37 -7.02 3.85
CA TRP A 265 -29.36 -7.58 4.77
C TRP A 265 -30.18 -6.49 5.48
N ILE A 266 -29.62 -5.30 5.72
CA ILE A 266 -30.34 -4.15 6.31
C ILE A 266 -31.46 -3.70 5.37
N VAL A 267 -31.12 -3.57 4.07
CA VAL A 267 -32.08 -3.22 3.01
C VAL A 267 -33.20 -4.25 2.94
N TRP A 268 -32.88 -5.53 3.13
CA TRP A 268 -33.89 -6.58 3.21
C TRP A 268 -34.79 -6.48 4.45
N VAL A 269 -34.23 -6.40 5.66
CA VAL A 269 -35.00 -6.33 6.92
C VAL A 269 -35.93 -5.13 6.87
N GLY A 270 -35.39 -3.96 6.49
CA GLY A 270 -36.15 -2.73 6.39
C GLY A 270 -37.31 -2.88 5.41
N ALA A 271 -37.06 -3.44 4.21
CA ALA A 271 -38.10 -3.66 3.21
C ALA A 271 -39.23 -4.57 3.73
N LEU A 272 -38.91 -5.67 4.42
CA LEU A 272 -39.92 -6.55 5.00
C LEU A 272 -40.72 -5.89 6.11
N VAL A 273 -40.06 -5.11 6.97
CA VAL A 273 -40.73 -4.38 8.06
C VAL A 273 -41.72 -3.37 7.47
N VAL A 274 -41.29 -2.60 6.46
CA VAL A 274 -42.15 -1.64 5.77
C VAL A 274 -43.35 -2.35 5.15
N ASP A 275 -43.14 -3.44 4.41
CA ASP A 275 -44.24 -4.18 3.78
C ASP A 275 -45.23 -4.71 4.82
N ARG A 276 -44.77 -5.33 5.91
CA ARG A 276 -45.64 -5.87 6.97
C ARG A 276 -46.41 -4.80 7.72
N VAL A 277 -45.78 -3.65 7.99
CA VAL A 277 -46.44 -2.52 8.65
C VAL A 277 -47.55 -1.95 7.75
N LEU A 278 -47.30 -1.87 6.44
CA LEU A 278 -48.28 -1.37 5.47
C LEU A 278 -49.41 -2.37 5.22
N GLU A 279 -49.13 -3.66 5.07
CA GLU A 279 -50.14 -4.72 4.93
C GLU A 279 -51.09 -4.78 6.13
N ARG A 280 -50.58 -4.61 7.35
CA ARG A 280 -51.42 -4.53 8.58
C ARG A 280 -52.32 -3.29 8.59
N SER A 281 -51.92 -2.23 7.90
CA SER A 281 -52.64 -0.95 7.87
C SER A 281 -53.61 -0.79 6.70
N GLU A 282 -53.56 -1.65 5.68
CA GLU A 282 -54.44 -1.61 4.50
C GLU A 282 -55.90 -1.98 4.79
N ARG A 283 -56.26 -2.31 6.04
CA ARG A 283 -57.67 -2.38 6.49
C ARG A 283 -58.36 -1.01 6.62
N GLY A 284 -57.68 0.11 6.36
CA GLY A 284 -58.29 1.45 6.23
C GLY A 284 -57.34 2.51 5.66
N ALA A 285 -57.78 3.26 4.64
CA ALA A 285 -56.94 4.19 3.86
C ALA A 285 -56.24 5.30 4.69
N GLU A 286 -56.91 5.90 5.68
CA GLU A 286 -56.31 6.93 6.54
C GLU A 286 -55.26 6.38 7.51
N ARG A 287 -55.42 5.13 7.98
CA ARG A 287 -54.44 4.49 8.86
C ARG A 287 -53.14 4.20 8.11
N SER A 288 -53.22 3.90 6.81
CA SER A 288 -52.06 3.62 5.96
C SER A 288 -51.13 4.83 5.82
N ALA A 289 -51.71 6.03 5.60
CA ALA A 289 -50.95 7.26 5.51
C ALA A 289 -50.26 7.64 6.84
N ARG A 290 -50.92 7.44 7.99
CA ARG A 290 -50.31 7.68 9.32
C ARG A 290 -49.19 6.70 9.64
N SER A 291 -49.39 5.41 9.33
CA SER A 291 -48.39 4.36 9.55
C SER A 291 -47.13 4.59 8.71
N LEU A 292 -47.30 5.00 7.44
CA LEU A 292 -46.18 5.34 6.56
C LEU A 292 -45.40 6.56 7.07
N ARG A 293 -46.09 7.61 7.54
CA ARG A 293 -45.43 8.79 8.16
C ARG A 293 -44.65 8.43 9.42
N ALA A 294 -45.18 7.53 10.26
CA ALA A 294 -44.47 7.07 11.46
C ALA A 294 -43.18 6.31 11.11
N VAL A 295 -43.22 5.45 10.10
CA VAL A 295 -42.04 4.73 9.59
C VAL A 295 -41.02 5.69 8.98
N GLN A 296 -41.47 6.69 8.21
CA GLN A 296 -40.59 7.73 7.66
C GLN A 296 -39.93 8.56 8.77
N LEU A 297 -40.67 8.93 9.81
CA LEU A 297 -40.13 9.66 10.95
C LEU A 297 -39.09 8.82 11.70
N ALA A 298 -39.37 7.53 11.94
CA ALA A 298 -38.42 6.62 12.58
C ALA A 298 -37.12 6.47 11.76
N ALA A 299 -37.24 6.30 10.44
CA ALA A 299 -36.08 6.25 9.55
C ALA A 299 -35.27 7.56 9.56
N ALA A 300 -35.96 8.71 9.58
CA ALA A 300 -35.31 10.02 9.70
C ALA A 300 -34.58 10.17 11.04
N VAL A 301 -35.18 9.74 12.16
CA VAL A 301 -34.53 9.75 13.47
C VAL A 301 -33.28 8.86 13.48
N VAL A 302 -33.37 7.63 12.95
CA VAL A 302 -32.20 6.73 12.84
C VAL A 302 -31.11 7.37 12.00
N ALA A 303 -31.45 7.98 10.87
CA ALA A 303 -30.46 8.65 10.02
C ALA A 303 -29.81 9.85 10.71
N VAL A 304 -30.58 10.69 11.39
CA VAL A 304 -30.07 11.82 12.16
C VAL A 304 -29.16 11.33 13.28
N VAL A 305 -29.53 10.27 14.00
CA VAL A 305 -28.72 9.70 15.07
C VAL A 305 -27.43 9.09 14.52
N ALA A 306 -27.47 8.35 13.42
CA ALA A 306 -26.29 7.74 12.82
C ALA A 306 -25.32 8.80 12.28
N LEU A 307 -25.84 9.83 11.59
CA LEU A 307 -25.04 10.97 11.12
C LEU A 307 -24.48 11.79 12.29
N ALA A 308 -25.28 12.04 13.33
CA ALA A 308 -24.83 12.74 14.52
C ALA A 308 -23.78 11.93 15.29
N ALA A 309 -23.93 10.60 15.38
CA ALA A 309 -22.92 9.72 15.96
C ALA A 309 -21.61 9.78 15.16
N ALA A 310 -21.69 9.72 13.83
CA ALA A 310 -20.52 9.89 12.96
C ALA A 310 -19.86 11.28 13.12
N LEU A 311 -20.64 12.34 13.38
CA LEU A 311 -20.12 13.69 13.59
C LEU A 311 -19.53 13.92 15.00
N VAL A 312 -20.11 13.30 16.03
CA VAL A 312 -19.77 13.55 17.45
C VAL A 312 -18.71 12.58 17.98
N LEU A 313 -18.71 11.31 17.55
CA LEU A 313 -17.75 10.30 18.04
C LEU A 313 -16.28 10.64 17.71
N PRO A 314 -15.92 11.09 16.49
CA PRO A 314 -14.53 11.47 16.19
C PRO A 314 -14.12 12.74 16.92
N SER A 315 -15.04 13.68 17.10
CA SER A 315 -14.79 14.96 17.78
C SER A 315 -14.50 14.79 19.28
N ALA A 316 -15.10 13.79 19.92
CA ALA A 316 -14.87 13.47 21.33
C ALA A 316 -13.51 12.78 21.58
N LEU A 317 -13.00 12.06 20.57
CA LEU A 317 -11.65 11.45 20.58
C LEU A 317 -10.57 12.46 20.17
N ALA A 318 -10.85 13.34 19.21
CA ALA A 318 -9.93 14.40 18.79
C ALA A 318 -9.77 15.50 19.86
N GLN A 319 -10.80 15.80 20.66
CA GLN A 319 -10.70 16.78 21.76
C GLN A 319 -9.88 16.29 22.95
N THR A 320 -9.61 14.98 23.07
CA THR A 320 -8.65 14.44 24.05
C THR A 320 -7.21 14.46 23.54
N ALA A 321 -6.98 14.73 22.25
CA ALA A 321 -5.66 14.74 21.61
C ALA A 321 -5.03 16.14 21.49
N SER A 322 -5.49 17.13 22.26
CA SER A 322 -4.64 18.29 22.57
C SER A 322 -3.66 17.90 23.68
N ALA A 323 -2.81 16.92 23.42
CA ALA A 323 -1.56 16.84 24.15
C ALA A 323 -0.78 18.07 23.71
N GLN A 324 -0.58 19.02 24.62
CA GLN A 324 0.49 20.00 24.44
C GLN A 324 1.75 19.21 24.07
N PRO A 325 2.60 19.67 23.14
CA PRO A 325 3.89 19.04 22.95
C PRO A 325 4.51 18.91 24.33
N GLN A 326 4.66 17.67 24.81
CA GLN A 326 5.54 17.45 25.94
C GLN A 326 6.85 18.05 25.45
N ALA A 327 7.34 19.05 26.17
CA ALA A 327 8.63 19.63 25.89
C ALA A 327 9.62 18.46 25.92
N SER A 328 9.92 17.94 24.74
CA SER A 328 10.95 16.95 24.55
C SER A 328 12.19 17.58 25.14
N ALA A 329 12.98 16.79 25.86
CA ALA A 329 14.36 17.21 26.10
C ALA A 329 14.92 17.69 24.76
N ALA A 330 15.60 18.85 24.75
CA ALA A 330 16.20 19.37 23.53
C ALA A 330 17.03 18.24 22.90
N LEU A 331 16.55 17.75 21.75
CA LEU A 331 17.24 16.72 20.99
C LEU A 331 18.55 17.33 20.46
N PRO A 332 19.57 16.50 20.16
CA PRO A 332 20.74 17.00 19.44
C PRO A 332 20.31 17.76 18.18
N GLU A 333 20.97 18.86 17.85
CA GLU A 333 20.65 19.70 16.68
C GLU A 333 20.63 18.87 15.39
N ASP A 334 21.51 17.87 15.27
CA ASP A 334 21.63 17.03 14.08
C ASP A 334 20.69 15.81 14.07
N MET A 335 19.82 15.63 15.06
CA MET A 335 18.91 14.47 15.11
C MET A 335 17.62 14.76 14.34
N LEU A 336 17.31 13.90 13.36
CA LEU A 336 16.12 14.05 12.54
C LEU A 336 14.85 13.55 13.23
N ARG A 337 13.72 14.18 12.89
CA ARG A 337 12.37 13.74 13.28
C ARG A 337 11.35 14.05 12.18
N ALA A 338 10.22 13.37 12.22
CA ALA A 338 9.02 13.79 11.52
C ALA A 338 8.33 14.96 12.26
N ASP A 339 7.88 15.95 11.50
CA ASP A 339 7.06 17.06 11.96
C ASP A 339 5.93 17.32 10.94
N GLY A 340 4.76 16.74 11.19
CA GLY A 340 3.67 16.71 10.22
C GLY A 340 4.11 15.95 8.96
N ASP A 341 4.12 16.65 7.83
CA ASP A 341 4.48 16.15 6.51
C ASP A 341 5.96 16.34 6.14
N ARG A 342 6.80 16.83 7.05
CA ARG A 342 8.22 17.14 6.79
C ARG A 342 9.18 16.37 7.70
N ILE A 343 10.35 16.02 7.15
CA ILE A 343 11.51 15.61 7.95
C ILE A 343 12.24 16.89 8.35
N VAL A 344 12.51 17.07 9.64
CA VAL A 344 13.20 18.23 10.18
C VAL A 344 14.34 17.81 11.11
N ASP A 345 15.33 18.69 11.25
CA ASP A 345 16.41 18.53 12.23
C ASP A 345 15.99 19.00 13.65
N GLY A 346 16.93 19.00 14.59
CA GLY A 346 16.71 19.44 15.96
C GLY A 346 16.47 20.94 16.11
N ALA A 347 16.83 21.76 15.11
CA ALA A 347 16.52 23.19 15.04
C ALA A 347 15.13 23.47 14.44
N GLY A 348 14.54 22.47 13.77
CA GLY A 348 13.24 22.57 13.10
C GLY A 348 13.35 22.99 11.64
N ASP A 349 14.55 22.96 11.06
CA ASP A 349 14.77 23.22 9.65
C ASP A 349 14.46 21.95 8.84
N GLN A 350 13.81 22.12 7.68
CA GLN A 350 13.42 21.00 6.82
C GLN A 350 14.64 20.38 6.14
N VAL A 351 14.72 19.06 6.16
CA VAL A 351 15.83 18.27 5.58
C VAL A 351 15.33 17.43 4.40
N LEU A 352 15.99 17.54 3.25
CA LEU A 352 15.70 16.70 2.08
C LEU A 352 16.76 15.61 1.93
N LEU A 353 16.45 14.41 2.42
CA LEU A 353 17.35 13.25 2.35
C LEU A 353 17.43 12.68 0.92
N ARG A 354 18.48 12.99 0.16
CA ARG A 354 18.72 12.49 -1.22
C ARG A 354 20.00 11.70 -1.32
N GLY A 355 19.89 10.46 -1.78
CA GLY A 355 21.01 9.54 -1.77
C GLY A 355 20.81 8.25 -2.55
N VAL A 356 21.43 7.19 -2.05
CA VAL A 356 21.49 5.89 -2.74
C VAL A 356 21.30 4.74 -1.76
N ASN A 357 20.79 3.63 -2.29
CA ASN A 357 20.81 2.34 -1.62
C ASN A 357 22.23 1.75 -1.67
N VAL A 358 22.64 1.10 -0.57
CA VAL A 358 23.92 0.41 -0.41
C VAL A 358 23.64 -1.01 0.05
N ASN A 359 23.74 -1.97 -0.88
CA ASN A 359 23.38 -3.38 -0.63
C ASN A 359 24.58 -4.28 -0.29
N GLN A 360 25.77 -3.71 -0.05
CA GLN A 360 26.99 -4.50 0.11
C GLN A 360 27.06 -5.31 1.41
N LEU A 361 26.16 -5.04 2.37
CA LEU A 361 26.01 -5.84 3.58
C LEU A 361 24.89 -6.88 3.46
N VAL A 362 24.06 -6.85 2.43
CA VAL A 362 22.97 -7.82 2.21
C VAL A 362 23.55 -9.23 1.99
N ASP A 363 22.92 -10.23 2.61
CA ASP A 363 23.31 -11.65 2.55
C ASP A 363 22.59 -12.35 1.40
N PHE A 364 23.07 -12.11 0.19
CA PHE A 364 22.47 -12.65 -1.03
C PHE A 364 22.80 -14.13 -1.26
N TYR A 365 21.81 -14.86 -1.75
CA TYR A 365 21.98 -16.10 -2.49
C TYR A 365 22.93 -15.88 -3.66
N GLN A 366 23.81 -16.85 -3.89
CA GLN A 366 24.83 -16.77 -4.91
C GLN A 366 24.53 -17.78 -6.04
N PRO A 367 23.92 -17.37 -7.16
CA PRO A 367 23.55 -18.29 -8.25
C PRO A 367 24.75 -19.00 -8.88
N GLN A 368 25.92 -18.35 -8.86
CA GLN A 368 27.18 -18.89 -9.35
C GLN A 368 28.21 -18.91 -8.21
N PRO A 369 28.60 -20.10 -7.68
CA PRO A 369 29.45 -20.21 -6.50
C PRO A 369 30.82 -19.49 -6.58
N ASP A 370 31.32 -19.25 -7.79
CA ASP A 370 32.61 -18.59 -8.01
C ASP A 370 32.49 -17.07 -8.30
N VAL A 371 31.26 -16.53 -8.40
CA VAL A 371 31.01 -15.11 -8.67
C VAL A 371 30.38 -14.46 -7.43
N PRO A 372 31.08 -13.54 -6.73
CA PRO A 372 30.57 -12.90 -5.52
C PRO A 372 29.22 -12.21 -5.74
N ALA A 373 28.29 -12.39 -4.78
CA ALA A 373 26.97 -11.77 -4.82
C ALA A 373 26.95 -10.31 -4.32
N THR A 374 27.98 -9.89 -3.60
CA THR A 374 28.21 -8.50 -3.22
C THR A 374 29.61 -8.03 -3.60
N ARG A 375 29.80 -6.71 -3.61
CA ARG A 375 31.09 -6.05 -3.73
C ARG A 375 31.54 -5.56 -2.34
N PRO A 376 32.85 -5.43 -2.05
CA PRO A 376 33.30 -4.86 -0.78
C PRO A 376 32.74 -3.45 -0.56
N LEU A 377 32.29 -3.14 0.65
CA LEU A 377 31.96 -1.78 1.10
C LEU A 377 33.21 -1.14 1.72
N THR A 378 33.51 0.10 1.33
CA THR A 378 34.73 0.80 1.76
C THR A 378 34.45 2.28 2.04
N GLU A 379 35.30 2.93 2.83
CA GLU A 379 35.27 4.38 3.05
C GLU A 379 35.25 5.19 1.73
N ALA A 380 35.93 4.68 0.68
CA ALA A 380 35.97 5.33 -0.63
C ALA A 380 34.60 5.40 -1.31
N ASP A 381 33.68 4.48 -0.99
CA ASP A 381 32.31 4.54 -1.47
C ASP A 381 31.58 5.74 -0.89
N PHE A 382 31.72 6.01 0.42
CA PHE A 382 31.13 7.16 1.09
C PHE A 382 31.75 8.49 0.62
N ALA A 383 33.05 8.49 0.32
CA ALA A 383 33.68 9.62 -0.34
C ALA A 383 33.10 9.87 -1.75
N GLY A 384 32.85 8.80 -2.52
CA GLY A 384 32.24 8.89 -3.84
C GLY A 384 30.79 9.38 -3.79
N MET A 385 30.02 8.93 -2.80
CA MET A 385 28.64 9.37 -2.57
C MET A 385 28.59 10.87 -2.19
N GLU A 386 29.42 11.33 -1.25
CA GLU A 386 29.54 12.75 -0.90
C GLU A 386 29.96 13.62 -2.09
N ALA A 387 30.88 13.12 -2.92
CA ALA A 387 31.32 13.83 -4.12
C ALA A 387 30.23 14.01 -5.18
N ASN A 388 29.16 13.22 -5.12
CA ASN A 388 27.95 13.37 -5.92
C ASN A 388 26.82 14.10 -5.17
N GLY A 389 27.11 14.69 -4.02
CA GLY A 389 26.19 15.53 -3.28
C GLY A 389 25.21 14.80 -2.38
N PHE A 390 25.25 13.46 -2.33
CA PHE A 390 24.35 12.68 -1.50
C PHE A 390 24.51 13.01 -0.01
N ASP A 391 23.40 12.99 0.70
CA ASP A 391 23.33 13.30 2.13
C ASP A 391 22.69 12.18 2.96
N VAL A 392 22.27 11.08 2.32
CA VAL A 392 21.74 9.90 2.97
C VAL A 392 22.20 8.62 2.27
N VAL A 393 22.34 7.55 3.03
CA VAL A 393 22.49 6.19 2.53
C VAL A 393 21.38 5.32 3.12
N ARG A 394 20.62 4.61 2.27
CA ARG A 394 19.80 3.47 2.72
C ARG A 394 20.69 2.24 2.76
N LEU A 395 21.12 1.87 3.96
CA LEU A 395 22.07 0.79 4.18
C LEU A 395 21.31 -0.52 4.36
N GLY A 396 21.22 -1.31 3.30
CA GLY A 396 20.59 -2.62 3.32
C GLY A 396 21.49 -3.66 4.00
N PHE A 397 20.94 -4.37 4.98
CA PHE A 397 21.56 -5.51 5.65
C PHE A 397 20.50 -6.58 5.90
N SER A 398 20.92 -7.84 6.00
CA SER A 398 19.98 -8.97 6.13
C SER A 398 19.88 -9.45 7.57
N TRP A 399 18.66 -9.79 7.98
CA TRP A 399 18.40 -10.46 9.25
C TRP A 399 19.23 -11.74 9.39
N SER A 400 19.39 -12.50 8.30
CA SER A 400 20.15 -13.75 8.26
C SER A 400 21.62 -13.60 8.67
N ALA A 401 22.25 -12.49 8.30
CA ALA A 401 23.64 -12.22 8.64
C ALA A 401 23.79 -11.53 10.00
N LEU A 402 22.79 -10.76 10.43
CA LEU A 402 22.79 -10.11 11.73
C LEU A 402 22.48 -11.07 12.89
N GLU A 403 21.53 -11.99 12.70
CA GLU A 403 21.10 -12.98 13.70
C GLU A 403 21.14 -14.41 13.08
N PRO A 404 22.33 -14.92 12.73
CA PRO A 404 22.48 -16.21 12.06
C PRO A 404 22.03 -17.38 12.96
N GLU A 405 22.17 -17.22 14.28
CA GLU A 405 21.64 -18.10 15.30
C GLU A 405 20.63 -17.34 16.15
N ARG A 406 19.49 -17.97 16.43
CA ARG A 406 18.39 -17.34 17.16
C ARG A 406 18.83 -16.77 18.52
N GLY A 407 18.56 -15.49 18.72
CA GLY A 407 18.85 -14.72 19.93
C GLY A 407 20.32 -14.29 20.05
N GLU A 408 21.16 -14.58 19.05
CA GLU A 408 22.59 -14.31 19.07
C GLU A 408 22.97 -13.42 17.88
N LEU A 409 23.15 -12.11 18.14
CA LEU A 409 23.64 -11.19 17.13
C LEU A 409 25.11 -11.47 16.81
N ASP A 410 25.42 -11.60 15.52
CA ASP A 410 26.80 -11.67 15.02
C ASP A 410 27.48 -10.31 15.23
N GLN A 411 28.43 -10.28 16.17
CA GLN A 411 29.13 -9.05 16.55
C GLN A 411 30.05 -8.55 15.44
N ASP A 412 30.68 -9.45 14.66
CA ASP A 412 31.57 -9.04 13.57
C ASP A 412 30.75 -8.40 12.43
N TYR A 413 29.53 -8.90 12.19
CA TYR A 413 28.61 -8.30 11.24
C TYR A 413 28.03 -6.97 11.74
N LEU A 414 27.62 -6.90 13.01
CA LEU A 414 27.16 -5.65 13.63
C LEU A 414 28.24 -4.56 13.59
N ASP A 415 29.51 -4.90 13.87
CA ASP A 415 30.63 -3.96 13.80
C ASP A 415 30.82 -3.39 12.38
N ARG A 416 30.52 -4.16 11.33
CA ARG A 416 30.53 -3.66 9.94
C ARG A 416 29.40 -2.67 9.66
N ILE A 417 28.23 -2.87 10.25
CA ILE A 417 27.12 -1.90 10.17
C ILE A 417 27.52 -0.61 10.88
N VAL A 418 28.08 -0.71 12.09
CA VAL A 418 28.57 0.44 12.87
C VAL A 418 29.68 1.19 12.13
N GLU A 419 30.60 0.47 11.49
CA GLU A 419 31.66 1.05 10.66
C GLU A 419 31.10 1.83 9.46
N ALA A 420 30.11 1.26 8.76
CA ALA A 420 29.44 1.93 7.64
C ALA A 420 28.71 3.21 8.08
N VAL A 421 27.99 3.18 9.21
CA VAL A 421 27.37 4.37 9.82
C VAL A 421 28.44 5.41 10.20
N GLY A 422 29.58 4.96 10.73
CA GLY A 422 30.72 5.80 11.06
C GLY A 422 31.29 6.51 9.82
N TRP A 423 31.44 5.82 8.70
CA TRP A 423 31.83 6.42 7.44
C TRP A 423 30.78 7.40 6.92
N ALA A 424 29.48 7.04 6.92
CA ALA A 424 28.42 7.97 6.52
C ALA A 424 28.50 9.29 7.30
N LYS A 425 28.60 9.20 8.63
CA LYS A 425 28.77 10.34 9.54
C LYS A 425 30.03 11.16 9.22
N GLN A 426 31.17 10.51 9.00
CA GLN A 426 32.43 11.19 8.66
C GLN A 426 32.31 12.03 7.39
N TYR A 427 31.45 11.63 6.45
CA TYR A 427 31.18 12.33 5.19
C TYR A 427 29.90 13.17 5.23
N GLY A 428 29.33 13.43 6.41
CA GLY A 428 28.17 14.30 6.59
C GLY A 428 26.88 13.74 5.99
N MET A 429 26.75 12.41 5.92
CA MET A 429 25.57 11.72 5.46
C MET A 429 24.83 11.07 6.62
N TYR A 430 23.51 11.04 6.51
CA TYR A 430 22.64 10.22 7.34
C TYR A 430 22.61 8.77 6.86
N THR A 431 22.24 7.85 7.76
CA THR A 431 21.99 6.44 7.42
C THR A 431 20.55 6.07 7.78
N VAL A 432 19.82 5.54 6.81
CA VAL A 432 18.59 4.78 7.04
C VAL A 432 18.98 3.32 7.11
N LEU A 433 18.75 2.69 8.26
CA LEU A 433 19.08 1.28 8.49
C LEU A 433 17.93 0.41 7.96
N ASP A 434 18.18 -0.34 6.90
CA ASP A 434 17.18 -1.13 6.19
C ASP A 434 17.36 -2.63 6.43
N MET A 435 16.34 -3.24 7.05
CA MET A 435 16.23 -4.69 7.18
C MET A 435 15.76 -5.28 5.85
N HIS A 436 16.74 -5.48 4.97
CA HIS A 436 16.53 -5.83 3.58
C HIS A 436 16.14 -7.30 3.41
N GLN A 437 15.17 -7.55 2.54
CA GLN A 437 14.78 -8.88 2.10
C GLN A 437 14.19 -8.82 0.70
N ASP A 438 14.38 -9.90 -0.06
CA ASP A 438 13.64 -10.17 -1.29
C ASP A 438 13.17 -11.62 -1.27
N GLY A 439 11.93 -11.89 -1.65
CA GLY A 439 11.41 -13.26 -1.69
C GLY A 439 11.61 -14.05 -0.38
N TRP A 440 11.66 -13.34 0.77
CA TRP A 440 11.85 -13.79 2.15
C TRP A 440 13.24 -14.31 2.55
N TRP A 441 13.90 -15.16 1.74
CA TRP A 441 15.19 -15.74 2.12
C TRP A 441 16.06 -16.21 0.95
N ALA A 442 17.33 -16.51 1.26
CA ALA A 442 18.36 -16.95 0.31
C ALA A 442 18.21 -18.40 -0.24
N GLY A 443 17.11 -19.11 0.04
CA GLY A 443 16.91 -20.48 -0.46
C GLY A 443 16.26 -20.54 -1.84
N ALA A 444 16.93 -21.20 -2.78
CA ALA A 444 16.43 -21.50 -4.12
C ALA A 444 15.47 -22.70 -4.14
N THR A 445 14.84 -22.94 -5.29
CA THR A 445 14.09 -24.19 -5.54
C THR A 445 15.02 -25.40 -5.33
N PRO A 446 14.67 -26.33 -4.42
CA PRO A 446 15.45 -27.55 -4.21
C PRO A 446 15.63 -28.38 -5.49
N GLU A 447 16.80 -29.00 -5.63
CA GLU A 447 17.07 -29.88 -6.77
C GLU A 447 16.06 -31.04 -6.82
N GLY A 448 15.43 -31.22 -7.99
CA GLY A 448 14.43 -32.26 -8.22
C GLY A 448 13.01 -31.90 -7.78
N GLU A 449 12.80 -30.72 -7.18
CA GLU A 449 11.44 -30.22 -6.94
C GLU A 449 10.74 -29.91 -8.27
N THR A 450 9.48 -30.35 -8.39
CA THR A 450 8.67 -30.12 -9.59
C THR A 450 7.69 -29.00 -9.34
N CYS A 451 7.89 -27.87 -10.00
CA CYS A 451 6.95 -26.76 -9.99
C CYS A 451 5.65 -27.12 -10.71
N ARG A 452 4.53 -26.59 -10.20
CA ARG A 452 3.20 -26.84 -10.76
C ARG A 452 3.02 -26.10 -12.08
N PRO A 453 2.05 -26.52 -12.94
CA PRO A 453 1.74 -25.78 -14.15
C PRO A 453 1.46 -24.31 -13.85
N GLY A 454 2.15 -23.40 -14.56
CA GLY A 454 2.03 -21.95 -14.36
C GLY A 454 3.06 -21.36 -13.40
N THR A 455 3.88 -22.18 -12.74
CA THR A 455 4.98 -21.73 -11.87
C THR A 455 6.32 -22.27 -12.35
N ASP A 456 7.40 -21.55 -12.07
CA ASP A 456 8.76 -21.89 -12.50
C ASP A 456 9.71 -22.00 -11.29
N PRO A 457 10.80 -22.77 -11.38
CA PRO A 457 11.88 -22.73 -10.40
C PRO A 457 12.42 -21.31 -10.27
N MET A 458 12.87 -20.95 -9.07
CA MET A 458 13.42 -19.65 -8.74
C MET A 458 14.72 -19.78 -7.97
N TRP A 459 15.52 -18.73 -8.03
CA TRP A 459 16.70 -18.59 -7.19
C TRP A 459 16.31 -18.29 -5.74
N GLY A 460 17.30 -18.40 -4.86
CA GLY A 460 17.23 -17.70 -3.59
C GLY A 460 17.47 -16.22 -3.81
N TYR A 461 17.18 -15.45 -2.78
CA TYR A 461 17.43 -14.01 -2.76
C TYR A 461 18.09 -13.67 -1.42
N ASP A 462 17.41 -13.07 -0.46
CA ASP A 462 18.03 -12.60 0.79
C ASP A 462 16.96 -12.30 1.85
N GLY A 463 17.39 -11.98 3.07
CA GLY A 463 16.51 -11.53 4.14
C GLY A 463 16.59 -12.39 5.39
N ALA A 464 15.58 -13.24 5.60
CA ALA A 464 15.43 -14.00 6.83
C ALA A 464 16.41 -15.19 6.94
N PRO A 465 16.88 -15.51 8.16
CA PRO A 465 17.69 -16.71 8.39
C PRO A 465 16.89 -17.99 8.14
N GLU A 466 17.60 -19.10 7.90
CA GLU A 466 16.99 -20.41 7.66
C GLU A 466 16.13 -20.86 8.87
N TRP A 467 16.58 -20.59 10.10
CA TRP A 467 15.84 -20.96 11.32
C TRP A 467 14.51 -20.21 11.47
N ALA A 468 14.38 -19.04 10.84
CA ALA A 468 13.17 -18.22 10.80
C ALA A 468 12.27 -18.52 9.59
N THR A 469 12.71 -19.41 8.70
CA THR A 469 12.03 -19.68 7.42
C THR A 469 11.18 -20.93 7.49
N LEU A 470 9.89 -20.73 7.75
CA LEU A 470 8.90 -21.80 7.87
C LEU A 470 8.05 -21.86 6.59
N THR A 471 8.09 -22.97 5.86
CA THR A 471 7.37 -23.10 4.58
C THR A 471 6.32 -24.22 4.57
N ASP A 472 6.24 -25.03 5.63
CA ASP A 472 5.33 -26.19 5.74
C ASP A 472 5.35 -27.15 4.53
N GLY A 473 6.46 -27.19 3.78
CA GLY A 473 6.59 -27.96 2.54
C GLY A 473 5.87 -27.36 1.32
N ALA A 474 5.46 -26.09 1.39
CA ALA A 474 5.02 -25.35 0.22
C ALA A 474 6.17 -25.27 -0.80
N PRO A 475 5.89 -25.43 -2.10
CA PRO A 475 6.90 -25.48 -3.13
C PRO A 475 7.57 -24.12 -3.32
N ARG A 476 8.90 -24.13 -3.41
CA ARG A 476 9.71 -22.94 -3.67
C ARG A 476 9.74 -22.69 -5.17
N CYS A 477 8.65 -22.18 -5.71
CA CYS A 477 8.49 -21.81 -7.11
C CYS A 477 7.95 -20.39 -7.22
N SER A 478 8.19 -19.70 -8.34
CA SER A 478 7.66 -18.37 -8.63
C SER A 478 6.47 -18.44 -9.57
N PHE A 479 5.57 -17.47 -9.45
CA PHE A 479 4.48 -17.23 -10.39
C PHE A 479 4.64 -15.83 -10.97
N THR A 480 5.18 -15.71 -12.18
CA THR A 480 5.38 -14.42 -12.89
C THR A 480 6.27 -13.38 -12.19
N GLY A 481 6.87 -13.71 -11.03
CA GLY A 481 7.78 -12.85 -10.25
C GLY A 481 8.23 -13.53 -8.96
N ARG A 482 9.35 -13.07 -8.38
CA ARG A 482 9.96 -13.69 -7.19
C ARG A 482 9.09 -13.61 -5.93
N ASP A 483 8.33 -12.53 -5.81
CA ASP A 483 7.51 -12.24 -4.62
C ASP A 483 6.14 -12.89 -4.67
N ILE A 484 5.83 -13.61 -5.76
CA ILE A 484 4.61 -14.43 -5.87
C ILE A 484 5.05 -15.89 -5.81
N SER A 485 5.37 -16.35 -4.60
CA SER A 485 5.92 -17.68 -4.35
C SER A 485 5.13 -18.40 -3.26
N PRO A 486 4.58 -19.60 -3.47
CA PRO A 486 3.83 -20.32 -2.44
C PRO A 486 4.61 -20.53 -1.14
N ALA A 487 5.93 -20.77 -1.24
CA ALA A 487 6.78 -20.91 -0.07
C ALA A 487 7.11 -19.55 0.61
N GLY A 488 7.31 -18.49 -0.19
CA GLY A 488 7.49 -17.13 0.34
C GLY A 488 6.24 -16.61 1.05
N ASP A 489 5.08 -16.75 0.40
CA ASP A 489 3.77 -16.40 0.97
C ASP A 489 3.52 -17.15 2.29
N ARG A 490 3.89 -18.43 2.34
CA ARG A 490 3.80 -19.24 3.56
C ARG A 490 4.74 -18.73 4.65
N ALA A 491 5.98 -18.40 4.31
CA ALA A 491 6.96 -17.89 5.28
C ALA A 491 6.53 -16.54 5.86
N PHE A 492 6.10 -15.60 5.03
CA PHE A 492 5.46 -14.36 5.48
C PHE A 492 4.23 -14.63 6.34
N GLN A 493 3.43 -15.63 6.00
CA GLN A 493 2.27 -15.99 6.82
C GLN A 493 2.67 -16.44 8.22
N HIS A 494 3.75 -17.23 8.36
CA HIS A 494 4.30 -17.62 9.65
C HIS A 494 4.84 -16.44 10.45
N PHE A 495 5.56 -15.55 9.79
CA PHE A 495 6.03 -14.31 10.39
C PHE A 495 4.86 -13.48 10.93
N TYR A 496 3.84 -13.19 10.12
CA TYR A 496 2.68 -12.41 10.55
C TYR A 496 1.90 -13.02 11.73
N PHE A 497 1.95 -14.36 11.90
CA PHE A 497 1.34 -15.05 13.04
C PHE A 497 2.29 -15.29 14.21
N ASP A 498 3.53 -14.81 14.10
CA ASP A 498 4.57 -15.02 15.10
C ASP A 498 4.75 -16.51 15.42
N THR A 499 4.66 -17.35 14.40
CA THR A 499 4.82 -18.79 14.57
C THR A 499 6.22 -19.08 15.08
N ASP A 500 6.31 -19.95 16.08
CA ASP A 500 7.56 -20.29 16.74
C ASP A 500 8.34 -19.05 17.19
N ASP A 501 7.68 -17.92 17.49
CA ASP A 501 8.23 -16.62 17.91
C ASP A 501 9.11 -15.91 16.85
N VAL A 502 8.90 -16.22 15.55
CA VAL A 502 9.71 -15.67 14.44
C VAL A 502 9.60 -14.14 14.33
N GLN A 503 8.41 -13.56 14.47
CA GLN A 503 8.27 -12.10 14.42
C GLN A 503 8.78 -11.45 15.71
N THR A 504 8.59 -12.09 16.85
CA THR A 504 9.18 -11.66 18.12
C THR A 504 10.70 -11.53 17.99
N ALA A 505 11.38 -12.52 17.39
CA ALA A 505 12.83 -12.46 17.24
C ALA A 505 13.30 -11.29 16.36
N LEU A 506 12.62 -11.00 15.25
CA LEU A 506 12.96 -9.81 14.45
C LEU A 506 12.69 -8.50 15.21
N VAL A 507 11.59 -8.44 15.97
CA VAL A 507 11.26 -7.27 16.83
C VAL A 507 12.33 -7.08 17.90
N ASP A 508 12.78 -8.15 18.56
CA ASP A 508 13.85 -8.12 19.57
C ASP A 508 15.18 -7.67 18.94
N THR A 509 15.50 -8.13 17.73
CA THR A 509 16.66 -7.71 16.95
C THR A 509 16.63 -6.20 16.65
N TRP A 510 15.46 -5.65 16.30
CA TRP A 510 15.30 -4.19 16.19
C TRP A 510 15.51 -3.46 17.52
N GLY A 511 15.05 -4.04 18.64
CA GLY A 511 15.31 -3.54 19.98
C GLY A 511 16.81 -3.48 20.31
N GLU A 512 17.58 -4.51 19.97
CA GLU A 512 19.03 -4.53 20.16
C GLU A 512 19.75 -3.50 19.28
N LEU A 513 19.37 -3.38 17.99
CA LEU A 513 19.90 -2.31 17.12
C LEU A 513 19.59 -0.92 17.65
N ALA A 514 18.39 -0.71 18.19
CA ALA A 514 18.02 0.55 18.82
C ALA A 514 18.93 0.89 20.02
N LYS A 515 19.32 -0.09 20.85
CA LYS A 515 20.28 0.14 21.95
C LYS A 515 21.65 0.60 21.44
N VAL A 516 22.11 0.04 20.33
CA VAL A 516 23.41 0.36 19.72
C VAL A 516 23.41 1.80 19.19
N PHE A 517 22.35 2.19 18.48
CA PHE A 517 22.31 3.46 17.76
C PHE A 517 21.56 4.59 18.45
N ARG A 518 20.91 4.40 19.60
CA ARG A 518 20.06 5.41 20.27
C ARG A 518 20.68 6.81 20.43
N ASP A 519 22.00 6.88 20.59
CA ASP A 519 22.75 8.12 20.84
C ASP A 519 23.49 8.62 19.57
N GLU A 520 23.25 8.01 18.40
CA GLU A 520 23.88 8.34 17.12
C GLU A 520 22.94 9.17 16.24
N PRO A 521 23.11 10.52 16.15
CA PRO A 521 22.26 11.39 15.34
C PRO A 521 22.43 11.18 13.83
N ALA A 522 23.56 10.60 13.37
CA ALA A 522 23.74 10.29 11.95
C ALA A 522 22.86 9.13 11.47
N VAL A 523 22.20 8.37 12.37
CA VAL A 523 21.14 7.45 11.98
C VAL A 523 19.85 8.24 11.83
N ALA A 524 19.38 8.42 10.59
CA ALA A 524 18.10 9.07 10.32
C ALA A 524 16.94 8.23 10.88
N GLY A 525 17.02 6.91 10.73
CA GLY A 525 15.97 6.02 11.20
C GLY A 525 16.14 4.56 10.83
N TYR A 526 15.09 3.80 11.17
CA TYR A 526 14.98 2.36 10.98
C TYR A 526 13.88 2.07 9.95
N ASP A 527 14.25 1.45 8.83
CA ASP A 527 13.34 0.95 7.81
C ASP A 527 13.02 -0.52 8.10
N LEU A 528 11.81 -0.77 8.61
CA LEU A 528 11.53 -1.94 9.45
C LEU A 528 11.63 -3.27 8.72
N LEU A 529 11.24 -3.29 7.45
CA LEU A 529 11.24 -4.47 6.60
C LEU A 529 11.03 -4.04 5.15
N ASN A 530 12.02 -4.27 4.31
CA ASN A 530 11.95 -4.00 2.87
C ASN A 530 10.79 -4.75 2.20
N GLU A 531 10.02 -4.08 1.37
CA GLU A 531 8.93 -4.58 0.52
C GLU A 531 8.13 -5.77 1.12
N PRO A 532 7.43 -5.60 2.26
CA PRO A 532 6.78 -6.70 2.96
C PRO A 532 5.86 -7.53 2.07
N GLY A 533 6.12 -8.84 2.01
CA GLY A 533 5.36 -9.78 1.21
C GLY A 533 3.92 -9.92 1.67
N PHE A 534 3.04 -10.31 0.73
CA PHE A 534 1.59 -10.23 0.96
C PHE A 534 0.98 -11.45 1.67
N GLY A 535 1.74 -12.52 1.88
CA GLY A 535 1.27 -13.73 2.56
C GLY A 535 0.12 -14.44 1.82
N GLU A 536 -0.59 -15.34 2.49
CA GLU A 536 -1.59 -16.20 1.80
C GLU A 536 -3.01 -15.61 1.76
N THR A 537 -3.25 -14.53 2.51
CA THR A 537 -4.60 -13.99 2.74
C THR A 537 -4.67 -12.49 2.52
N ALA A 538 -3.91 -12.03 1.52
CA ALA A 538 -4.02 -10.67 1.04
C ALA A 538 -5.50 -10.33 0.75
N PRO A 539 -5.96 -9.16 1.21
CA PRO A 539 -5.11 -8.05 1.63
C PRO A 539 -5.18 -7.79 3.16
N VAL A 540 -5.76 -8.74 3.90
CA VAL A 540 -5.87 -8.64 5.37
C VAL A 540 -4.50 -8.76 6.03
N THR A 541 -3.63 -9.60 5.50
CA THR A 541 -2.21 -9.68 5.90
C THR A 541 -1.47 -8.38 5.67
N THR A 542 -1.54 -7.83 4.45
CA THR A 542 -0.81 -6.62 4.05
C THR A 542 -1.26 -5.35 4.74
N ALA A 543 -2.50 -5.28 5.22
CA ALA A 543 -2.97 -4.13 5.99
C ALA A 543 -2.89 -4.35 7.50
N LEU A 544 -3.57 -5.38 8.03
CA LEU A 544 -3.76 -5.55 9.48
C LEU A 544 -2.56 -6.19 10.15
N GLN A 545 -2.02 -7.27 9.59
CA GLN A 545 -0.91 -7.98 10.25
C GLN A 545 0.40 -7.23 10.06
N LEU A 546 0.60 -6.60 8.91
CA LEU A 546 1.73 -5.69 8.69
C LEU A 546 1.69 -4.52 9.68
N GLY A 547 0.54 -3.84 9.84
CA GLY A 547 0.42 -2.75 10.82
C GLY A 547 0.68 -3.18 12.27
N ARG A 548 0.26 -4.40 12.65
CA ARG A 548 0.59 -4.97 13.97
C ARG A 548 2.07 -5.24 14.16
N PHE A 549 2.76 -5.73 13.13
CA PHE A 549 4.21 -5.87 13.16
C PHE A 549 4.87 -4.50 13.33
N THR A 550 4.47 -3.52 12.53
CA THR A 550 4.97 -2.14 12.61
C THR A 550 4.81 -1.56 14.02
N ASP A 551 3.63 -1.67 14.62
CA ASP A 551 3.39 -1.19 15.98
C ASP A 551 4.28 -1.90 17.02
N ARG A 552 4.46 -3.22 16.91
CA ARG A 552 5.33 -3.99 17.82
C ARG A 552 6.80 -3.60 17.69
N ALA A 553 7.29 -3.45 16.46
CA ALA A 553 8.69 -3.07 16.22
C ALA A 553 8.96 -1.65 16.74
N ILE A 554 8.05 -0.70 16.49
CA ILE A 554 8.15 0.65 17.04
C ILE A 554 8.19 0.61 18.57
N ASP A 555 7.27 -0.12 19.22
CA ASP A 555 7.22 -0.22 20.69
C ASP A 555 8.55 -0.74 21.27
N GLU A 556 9.15 -1.75 20.64
CA GLU A 556 10.42 -2.32 21.07
C GLU A 556 11.61 -1.37 20.84
N ILE A 557 11.67 -0.70 19.68
CA ILE A 557 12.68 0.33 19.40
C ILE A 557 12.62 1.45 20.44
N ARG A 558 11.41 1.96 20.73
CA ARG A 558 11.20 3.02 21.73
C ARG A 558 11.52 2.55 23.14
N ALA A 559 11.14 1.32 23.52
CA ALA A 559 11.45 0.74 24.83
C ALA A 559 12.96 0.66 25.10
N ASN A 560 13.76 0.53 24.03
CA ASN A 560 15.21 0.46 24.08
C ASN A 560 15.92 1.80 23.86
N GLY A 561 15.16 2.89 23.78
CA GLY A 561 15.66 4.26 23.76
C GLY A 561 15.95 4.82 22.37
N GLY A 562 15.62 4.10 21.29
CA GLY A 562 15.74 4.63 19.93
C GLY A 562 14.76 5.79 19.71
N GLN A 563 15.27 6.99 19.49
CA GLN A 563 14.46 8.20 19.24
C GLN A 563 14.39 8.58 17.76
N GLN A 564 15.15 7.90 16.91
CA GLN A 564 15.21 8.10 15.47
C GLN A 564 13.86 7.82 14.78
N ILE A 565 13.72 8.30 13.55
CA ILE A 565 12.54 8.07 12.72
C ILE A 565 12.35 6.56 12.49
N VAL A 566 11.09 6.12 12.40
CA VAL A 566 10.79 4.77 11.87
C VAL A 566 10.17 4.92 10.48
N PHE A 567 10.83 4.35 9.48
CA PHE A 567 10.34 4.30 8.11
C PHE A 567 9.40 3.10 7.97
N VAL A 568 8.20 3.36 7.43
CA VAL A 568 7.11 2.39 7.33
C VAL A 568 6.76 2.20 5.86
N GLU A 569 7.02 1.01 5.35
CA GLU A 569 6.70 0.65 3.97
C GLU A 569 5.25 0.10 3.82
N PRO A 570 4.59 0.34 2.67
CA PRO A 570 3.45 -0.49 2.24
C PRO A 570 3.93 -1.89 1.82
N SER A 571 3.01 -2.80 1.47
CA SER A 571 3.44 -4.11 0.96
C SER A 571 4.05 -4.02 -0.45
N ILE A 572 4.70 -5.10 -0.88
CA ILE A 572 5.25 -5.28 -2.24
C ILE A 572 4.26 -4.95 -3.38
N PHE A 573 2.94 -4.92 -3.13
CA PHE A 573 1.98 -4.47 -4.12
C PHE A 573 2.23 -3.02 -4.58
N TRP A 574 2.79 -2.16 -3.74
CA TRP A 574 3.13 -0.80 -4.15
C TRP A 574 4.16 -0.81 -5.28
N SER A 575 5.26 -1.54 -5.13
CA SER A 575 6.31 -1.66 -6.16
C SER A 575 5.79 -2.33 -7.44
N GLY A 576 4.86 -3.29 -7.30
CA GLY A 576 4.26 -3.99 -8.43
C GLY A 576 3.16 -3.22 -9.18
N LEU A 577 2.43 -2.30 -8.52
CA LEU A 577 1.22 -1.65 -9.07
C LEU A 577 1.29 -0.11 -9.10
N GLY A 578 2.20 0.50 -8.34
CA GLY A 578 2.29 1.94 -8.09
C GLY A 578 1.32 2.46 -7.02
N PHE A 579 0.61 1.58 -6.30
CA PHE A 579 -0.31 1.93 -5.21
C PHE A 579 -0.65 0.70 -4.34
N ASP A 580 -0.93 0.92 -3.06
CA ASP A 580 -1.42 -0.10 -2.12
C ASP A 580 -2.36 0.55 -1.07
N SER A 581 -3.01 -0.27 -0.24
CA SER A 581 -3.78 0.23 0.91
C SER A 581 -2.91 0.74 2.05
N GLY A 582 -1.65 0.26 2.15
CA GLY A 582 -0.76 0.51 3.27
C GLY A 582 -1.16 -0.25 4.56
N PRO A 583 -0.27 -0.27 5.58
CA PRO A 583 -0.57 -0.87 6.88
C PRO A 583 -1.59 -0.05 7.68
N ILE A 584 -2.46 -0.73 8.43
CA ILE A 584 -3.37 -0.09 9.39
C ILE A 584 -2.68 -0.06 10.75
N LEU A 585 -2.23 1.12 11.17
CA LEU A 585 -1.64 1.34 12.49
C LEU A 585 -2.72 1.48 13.57
N ARG A 586 -2.34 1.36 14.85
CA ARG A 586 -3.20 1.66 16.00
C ARG A 586 -3.77 3.10 15.98
N ASP A 587 -4.83 3.34 16.75
CA ASP A 587 -5.56 4.62 16.78
C ASP A 587 -4.68 5.83 17.20
N GLU A 588 -3.70 5.61 18.08
CA GLU A 588 -2.69 6.60 18.49
C GLU A 588 -1.30 6.09 18.10
N PRO A 589 -0.90 6.21 16.81
CA PRO A 589 0.39 5.74 16.35
C PRO A 589 1.51 6.68 16.84
N ASP A 590 2.74 6.16 16.83
CA ASP A 590 3.94 6.99 16.98
C ASP A 590 3.95 8.07 15.88
N ARG A 591 4.29 9.31 16.27
CA ARG A 591 4.28 10.47 15.37
C ARG A 591 5.62 10.71 14.68
N ASN A 592 6.67 10.02 15.13
CA ASN A 592 7.99 10.07 14.54
C ASN A 592 8.18 8.92 13.53
N ILE A 593 7.25 8.85 12.57
CA ILE A 593 7.27 7.88 11.47
C ILE A 593 7.37 8.61 10.13
N VAL A 594 7.92 7.94 9.11
CA VAL A 594 7.93 8.39 7.72
C VAL A 594 7.34 7.28 6.86
N PHE A 595 6.41 7.63 5.96
CA PHE A 595 5.89 6.67 5.00
C PHE A 595 6.91 6.49 3.87
N SER A 596 7.36 5.25 3.65
CA SER A 596 8.48 4.92 2.77
C SER A 596 8.10 3.96 1.62
N PRO A 597 7.26 4.36 0.65
CA PRO A 597 6.97 3.52 -0.50
C PRO A 597 8.12 3.53 -1.52
N HIS A 598 8.19 2.49 -2.35
CA HIS A 598 9.12 2.46 -3.49
C HIS A 598 8.44 2.94 -4.77
N LEU A 599 8.97 4.01 -5.37
CA LEU A 599 8.34 4.73 -6.46
C LEU A 599 8.78 4.22 -7.84
N TYR A 600 8.43 2.97 -8.12
CA TYR A 600 8.84 2.22 -9.33
C TYR A 600 7.91 2.34 -10.55
N ALA A 601 6.95 3.27 -10.56
CA ALA A 601 6.04 3.43 -11.71
C ALA A 601 6.79 3.58 -13.03
N GLU A 602 6.31 2.90 -14.08
CA GLU A 602 6.96 2.82 -15.40
C GLU A 602 8.36 2.17 -15.40
N SER A 603 8.80 1.55 -14.31
CA SER A 603 10.06 0.81 -14.22
C SER A 603 9.83 -0.70 -14.20
N ILE A 604 9.55 -1.27 -13.03
CA ILE A 604 9.40 -2.71 -12.79
C ILE A 604 7.95 -3.11 -12.46
N THR A 605 7.00 -2.17 -12.56
CA THR A 605 5.59 -2.46 -12.35
C THR A 605 5.08 -3.55 -13.30
N MET A 606 4.03 -4.24 -12.88
CA MET A 606 3.45 -5.36 -13.62
C MET A 606 3.03 -4.97 -15.04
N ASP A 607 2.56 -3.74 -15.26
CA ASP A 607 2.24 -3.25 -16.61
C ASP A 607 3.45 -3.22 -17.54
N ARG A 608 4.63 -2.80 -17.06
CA ARG A 608 5.87 -2.79 -17.85
C ARG A 608 6.29 -4.21 -18.21
N SER A 609 6.27 -5.10 -17.22
CA SER A 609 6.55 -6.53 -17.43
C SER A 609 5.60 -7.18 -18.45
N LEU A 610 4.37 -6.69 -18.56
CA LEU A 610 3.35 -7.18 -19.50
C LEU A 610 3.26 -6.37 -20.81
N GLY A 611 4.06 -5.32 -20.98
CA GLY A 611 3.99 -4.43 -22.15
C GLY A 611 2.67 -3.66 -22.28
N LEU A 612 2.01 -3.38 -21.16
CA LEU A 612 0.76 -2.63 -21.07
C LEU A 612 1.04 -1.12 -20.88
N PRO A 613 0.07 -0.24 -21.17
CA PRO A 613 0.17 1.17 -20.76
C PRO A 613 0.34 1.30 -19.24
N PRO A 614 1.05 2.33 -18.75
CA PRO A 614 1.34 2.50 -17.33
C PRO A 614 0.10 2.41 -16.45
N ILE A 615 0.14 1.61 -15.37
CA ILE A 615 -0.94 1.61 -14.37
C ILE A 615 -0.97 2.96 -13.67
N VAL A 616 0.18 3.38 -13.16
CA VAL A 616 0.45 4.71 -12.61
C VAL A 616 1.62 5.30 -13.41
N SER A 617 1.61 6.61 -13.67
CA SER A 617 2.75 7.29 -14.30
C SER A 617 3.76 7.73 -13.24
N ILE A 618 4.98 8.07 -13.67
CA ILE A 618 6.05 8.58 -12.79
C ILE A 618 5.60 9.79 -11.97
N GLU A 619 4.83 10.72 -12.54
CA GLU A 619 4.37 11.92 -11.84
C GLU A 619 3.20 11.59 -10.90
N ARG A 620 2.32 10.68 -11.33
CA ARG A 620 1.12 10.36 -10.56
C ARG A 620 1.44 9.61 -9.27
N GLN A 621 2.45 8.75 -9.25
CA GLN A 621 2.78 7.98 -8.04
C GLN A 621 3.14 8.88 -6.84
N PHE A 622 3.81 10.03 -7.06
CA PHE A 622 4.10 10.99 -5.98
C PHE A 622 2.80 11.49 -5.36
N LYS A 623 1.84 11.90 -6.19
CA LYS A 623 0.50 12.31 -5.74
C LYS A 623 -0.26 11.22 -4.99
N LEU A 624 -0.05 9.94 -5.34
CA LEU A 624 -0.69 8.81 -4.66
C LEU A 624 -0.02 8.51 -3.33
N ALA A 625 1.31 8.58 -3.29
CA ALA A 625 2.14 8.38 -2.12
C ALA A 625 1.87 9.47 -1.06
N GLU A 626 1.85 10.75 -1.46
CA GLU A 626 1.53 11.88 -0.59
C GLU A 626 0.12 11.73 0.01
N ARG A 627 -0.87 11.33 -0.80
CA ARG A 627 -2.23 11.03 -0.33
C ARG A 627 -2.28 9.92 0.71
N VAL A 628 -1.36 8.95 0.65
CA VAL A 628 -1.28 7.86 1.62
C VAL A 628 -0.56 8.33 2.88
N ALA A 629 0.58 9.00 2.75
CA ALA A 629 1.33 9.63 3.84
C ALA A 629 0.46 10.58 4.67
N ALA A 630 -0.39 11.38 4.02
CA ALA A 630 -1.33 12.28 4.68
C ALA A 630 -2.39 11.56 5.56
N ASN A 631 -2.68 10.27 5.33
CA ASN A 631 -3.56 9.53 6.24
C ASN A 631 -2.85 9.14 7.56
N TYR A 632 -1.52 9.10 7.54
CA TYR A 632 -0.69 8.84 8.70
C TYR A 632 -0.26 10.13 9.42
N ASP A 633 -0.48 11.30 8.80
CA ASP A 633 0.07 12.58 9.28
C ASP A 633 1.59 12.48 9.42
N ALA A 634 2.22 11.98 8.35
CA ALA A 634 3.64 11.62 8.30
C ALA A 634 4.29 12.17 7.02
N PRO A 635 5.61 12.42 7.02
CA PRO A 635 6.35 12.76 5.82
C PRO A 635 6.40 11.58 4.85
N LEU A 636 6.66 11.89 3.58
CA LEU A 636 6.91 10.92 2.53
C LEU A 636 8.42 10.90 2.20
N TRP A 637 8.98 9.72 2.02
CA TRP A 637 10.34 9.54 1.50
C TRP A 637 10.37 8.31 0.60
N SER A 638 11.05 8.37 -0.56
CA SER A 638 11.09 7.22 -1.47
C SER A 638 12.30 6.33 -1.18
N GLY A 639 12.07 5.19 -0.50
CA GLY A 639 13.14 4.26 -0.11
C GLY A 639 13.89 3.65 -1.28
N GLU A 640 13.19 3.45 -2.40
CA GLU A 640 13.78 2.97 -3.63
C GLU A 640 13.09 3.52 -4.87
N TYR A 641 13.90 3.75 -5.90
CA TYR A 641 13.49 3.95 -7.27
C TYR A 641 14.68 3.68 -8.19
N GLY A 642 14.42 3.40 -9.46
CA GLY A 642 15.45 3.06 -10.43
C GLY A 642 14.82 2.63 -11.75
N TYR A 643 15.59 2.64 -12.83
CA TYR A 643 15.10 2.34 -14.18
C TYR A 643 16.07 1.45 -14.93
N TRP A 644 15.51 0.46 -15.64
CA TRP A 644 16.25 -0.50 -16.46
C TRP A 644 15.72 -0.52 -17.89
N GLY A 645 16.56 -0.95 -18.84
CA GLY A 645 16.24 -1.01 -20.26
C GLY A 645 17.23 -0.23 -21.13
N GLU A 646 16.74 0.33 -22.23
CA GLU A 646 17.56 1.11 -23.17
C GLU A 646 18.08 2.40 -22.52
N PRO A 647 19.36 2.78 -22.70
CA PRO A 647 19.98 3.90 -22.00
C PRO A 647 19.22 5.24 -22.10
N ASP A 648 18.83 5.65 -23.32
CA ASP A 648 18.12 6.92 -23.52
C ASP A 648 16.74 6.95 -22.84
N ASP A 649 16.06 5.80 -22.77
CA ASP A 649 14.75 5.65 -22.10
C ASP A 649 14.90 5.63 -20.56
N VAL A 650 16.03 5.11 -20.05
CA VAL A 650 16.38 5.17 -18.63
C VAL A 650 16.67 6.62 -18.22
N VAL A 651 17.48 7.34 -19.00
CA VAL A 651 17.80 8.76 -18.74
C VAL A 651 16.53 9.61 -18.75
N ALA A 652 15.69 9.50 -19.79
CA ALA A 652 14.47 10.30 -19.89
C ALA A 652 13.45 10.05 -18.77
N ARG A 653 13.37 8.82 -18.24
CA ARG A 653 12.53 8.50 -17.08
C ARG A 653 13.12 9.02 -15.78
N LEU A 654 14.45 8.99 -15.64
CA LEU A 654 15.12 9.54 -14.48
C LEU A 654 15.01 11.07 -14.41
N GLU A 655 15.10 11.77 -15.55
CA GLU A 655 14.82 13.21 -15.64
C GLU A 655 13.40 13.53 -15.16
N ARG A 656 12.38 12.81 -15.66
CA ARG A 656 10.99 12.97 -15.19
C ARG A 656 10.82 12.71 -13.69
N TYR A 657 11.54 11.74 -13.14
CA TYR A 657 11.51 11.47 -11.70
C TYR A 657 12.16 12.62 -10.92
N ALA A 658 13.30 13.13 -11.37
CA ALA A 658 13.99 14.25 -10.74
C ALA A 658 13.13 15.52 -10.72
N ASP A 659 12.47 15.83 -11.83
CA ASP A 659 11.52 16.95 -11.92
C ASP A 659 10.36 16.79 -10.91
N ALA A 660 9.77 15.59 -10.84
CA ALA A 660 8.69 15.30 -9.89
C ALA A 660 9.18 15.30 -8.44
N GLU A 661 10.39 14.81 -8.16
CA GLU A 661 11.00 14.82 -6.83
C GLU A 661 11.22 16.27 -6.33
N ASP A 662 11.58 17.20 -7.22
CA ASP A 662 11.67 18.63 -6.90
C ASP A 662 10.29 19.26 -6.73
N GLU A 663 9.31 18.95 -7.60
CA GLU A 663 7.93 19.46 -7.50
C GLU A 663 7.27 19.10 -6.16
N TYR A 664 7.50 17.88 -5.67
CA TYR A 664 6.95 17.38 -4.40
C TYR A 664 7.86 17.62 -3.19
N LEU A 665 8.99 18.34 -3.37
CA LEU A 665 9.94 18.66 -2.30
C LEU A 665 10.39 17.40 -1.52
N LEU A 666 10.67 16.32 -2.25
CA LEU A 666 10.91 14.99 -1.69
C LEU A 666 12.41 14.66 -1.61
N GLY A 667 12.75 13.82 -0.62
CA GLY A 667 13.97 13.03 -0.61
C GLY A 667 13.77 11.60 -1.12
N SER A 668 14.86 10.92 -1.46
CA SER A 668 14.83 9.52 -1.92
C SER A 668 16.18 8.81 -1.79
N ALA A 669 16.18 7.49 -1.99
CA ALA A 669 17.40 6.71 -2.21
C ALA A 669 17.34 5.92 -3.54
N TYR A 670 18.24 6.25 -4.47
CA TYR A 670 18.32 5.57 -5.78
C TYR A 670 18.83 4.13 -5.61
N TRP A 671 18.17 3.18 -6.27
CA TRP A 671 18.62 1.79 -6.36
C TRP A 671 19.50 1.61 -7.59
N VAL A 672 20.83 1.42 -7.49
CA VAL A 672 21.66 1.23 -6.28
C VAL A 672 23.10 1.72 -6.52
N TRP A 673 23.87 2.04 -5.47
CA TRP A 673 25.26 2.52 -5.59
C TRP A 673 26.16 1.55 -6.36
N LYS A 674 26.17 0.28 -5.94
CA LYS A 674 26.95 -0.82 -6.53
C LYS A 674 26.05 -2.04 -6.60
N GLN A 675 26.17 -2.81 -7.67
CA GLN A 675 25.56 -4.13 -7.79
C GLN A 675 26.59 -5.10 -8.34
N ALA A 676 26.71 -6.28 -7.73
CA ALA A 676 27.69 -7.29 -8.13
C ALA A 676 27.17 -8.15 -9.29
N CYS A 677 28.09 -8.74 -10.05
CA CYS A 677 27.74 -9.69 -11.11
C CYS A 677 27.07 -10.99 -10.62
N GLY A 678 27.30 -11.36 -9.36
CA GLY A 678 26.69 -12.54 -8.73
C GLY A 678 25.39 -12.24 -7.98
N ASP A 679 24.93 -10.99 -7.97
CA ASP A 679 23.71 -10.57 -7.29
C ASP A 679 22.48 -11.24 -7.96
N PRO A 680 21.59 -11.92 -7.20
CA PRO A 680 20.45 -12.64 -7.75
C PRO A 680 19.40 -11.71 -8.37
N GLN A 681 19.31 -10.45 -7.95
CA GLN A 681 18.43 -9.45 -8.54
C GLN A 681 18.99 -8.92 -9.88
N ASN A 682 20.32 -8.84 -10.01
CA ASN A 682 20.96 -8.44 -11.26
C ASN A 682 20.70 -9.42 -12.41
N GLY A 683 20.52 -10.70 -12.08
CA GLY A 683 20.54 -11.76 -13.07
C GLY A 683 21.95 -12.07 -13.56
N ILE A 684 22.04 -12.96 -14.55
CA ILE A 684 23.31 -13.26 -15.24
C ILE A 684 23.41 -12.33 -16.46
N GLY A 685 24.29 -11.35 -16.37
CA GLY A 685 24.50 -10.33 -17.41
C GLY A 685 25.98 -10.01 -17.66
N PRO A 686 26.26 -9.16 -18.67
CA PRO A 686 27.62 -8.72 -18.97
C PRO A 686 28.15 -7.68 -17.97
N THR A 687 27.27 -7.02 -17.21
CA THR A 687 27.61 -6.00 -16.23
C THR A 687 26.70 -6.11 -14.99
N GLY A 688 27.17 -5.58 -13.86
CA GLY A 688 26.31 -5.30 -12.69
C GLY A 688 25.52 -3.99 -12.87
N ASN A 689 24.25 -3.95 -12.49
CA ASN A 689 23.35 -2.80 -12.75
C ASN A 689 23.38 -1.69 -11.67
N GLY A 690 24.54 -1.45 -11.03
CA GLY A 690 24.73 -0.32 -10.11
C GLY A 690 25.19 0.96 -10.80
N LEU A 691 25.17 2.09 -10.08
CA LEU A 691 25.76 3.35 -10.56
C LEU A 691 27.27 3.20 -10.80
N MET A 692 27.95 2.51 -9.89
CA MET A 692 29.34 2.06 -10.04
C MET A 692 29.34 0.67 -10.67
N VAL A 693 29.47 0.65 -12.00
CA VAL A 693 29.30 -0.54 -12.84
C VAL A 693 30.46 -1.52 -12.65
N GLN A 694 30.16 -2.81 -12.57
CA GLN A 694 31.14 -3.89 -12.64
C GLN A 694 31.08 -4.56 -14.01
N ASP A 695 32.21 -4.84 -14.63
CA ASP A 695 32.33 -5.69 -15.82
C ASP A 695 32.35 -7.16 -15.38
N CYS A 696 31.40 -7.98 -15.87
CA CYS A 696 31.26 -9.36 -15.42
C CYS A 696 32.17 -10.35 -16.15
N GLU A 697 32.82 -9.94 -17.24
CA GLU A 697 33.82 -10.78 -17.92
C GLU A 697 35.15 -10.75 -17.17
N THR A 698 35.53 -9.57 -16.67
CA THR A 698 36.82 -9.33 -16.00
C THR A 698 36.71 -9.33 -14.47
N GLY A 699 35.54 -8.98 -13.92
CA GLY A 699 35.33 -8.74 -12.50
C GLY A 699 35.76 -7.34 -12.03
N ASP A 700 36.35 -6.53 -12.92
CA ASP A 700 36.87 -5.20 -12.64
C ASP A 700 35.78 -4.11 -12.73
N ASP A 701 36.12 -2.89 -12.32
CA ASP A 701 35.26 -1.72 -12.53
C ASP A 701 35.12 -1.35 -14.01
N ALA A 702 33.89 -1.12 -14.42
CA ALA A 702 33.55 -0.49 -15.70
C ALA A 702 33.29 1.02 -15.48
N PRO A 703 33.21 1.83 -16.56
CA PRO A 703 32.83 3.23 -16.42
C PRO A 703 31.51 3.39 -15.66
N PRO A 704 31.44 4.30 -14.67
CA PRO A 704 30.21 4.53 -13.92
C PRO A 704 29.12 5.11 -14.82
N ARG A 705 27.86 5.02 -14.37
CA ARG A 705 26.69 5.62 -15.02
C ARG A 705 26.66 7.14 -14.83
N THR A 706 27.62 7.85 -15.43
CA THR A 706 27.71 9.32 -15.36
C THR A 706 26.47 9.99 -15.94
N ASP A 707 25.85 9.38 -16.95
CA ASP A 707 24.58 9.79 -17.54
C ASP A 707 23.45 9.86 -16.50
N LEU A 708 23.44 8.97 -15.51
CA LEU A 708 22.47 9.00 -14.41
C LEU A 708 22.93 9.86 -13.25
N LEU A 709 24.22 9.78 -12.90
CA LEU A 709 24.81 10.58 -11.81
C LEU A 709 24.68 12.08 -12.08
N ASP A 710 24.75 12.52 -13.34
CA ASP A 710 24.59 13.94 -13.70
C ASP A 710 23.18 14.47 -13.35
N ILE A 711 22.15 13.62 -13.39
CA ILE A 711 20.78 13.95 -12.97
C ILE A 711 20.65 13.86 -11.44
N LEU A 712 21.19 12.79 -10.84
CA LEU A 712 21.07 12.51 -9.40
C LEU A 712 21.81 13.54 -8.53
N LYS A 713 22.92 14.11 -9.03
CA LYS A 713 23.74 15.08 -8.29
C LYS A 713 23.31 16.54 -8.45
N ARG A 714 22.15 16.79 -9.08
CA ARG A 714 21.62 18.15 -9.31
C ARG A 714 21.56 18.95 -8.01
N ALA A 715 21.58 20.27 -8.12
CA ALA A 715 21.55 21.17 -6.98
C ALA A 715 20.27 20.96 -6.15
N TYR A 716 20.39 20.98 -4.82
CA TYR A 716 19.25 20.86 -3.92
C TYR A 716 19.61 21.41 -2.52
N PRO A 717 18.63 21.93 -1.76
CA PRO A 717 18.81 22.22 -0.35
C PRO A 717 18.87 20.89 0.43
N ARG A 718 20.01 20.62 1.07
CA ARG A 718 20.13 19.53 2.06
C ARG A 718 19.35 19.89 3.31
N THR A 719 19.48 21.15 3.73
CA THR A 719 18.68 21.74 4.81
C THR A 719 18.14 23.11 4.37
N ALA A 720 16.87 23.38 4.71
CA ALA A 720 16.14 24.60 4.39
C ALA A 720 15.54 25.21 5.67
N PRO A 721 15.82 26.49 5.99
CA PRO A 721 15.25 27.14 7.17
C PRO A 721 13.73 27.07 7.22
N GLY A 722 13.16 26.49 8.27
CA GLY A 722 11.72 26.33 8.41
C GLY A 722 11.09 25.43 7.33
N GLU A 723 10.28 25.98 6.45
CA GLU A 723 9.53 25.26 5.40
C GLU A 723 10.03 25.65 4.01
N LEU A 724 10.42 24.65 3.22
CA LEU A 724 10.67 24.81 1.79
C LEU A 724 9.32 24.87 1.06
N THR A 725 9.12 25.88 0.21
CA THR A 725 7.85 26.09 -0.50
C THR A 725 7.96 25.87 -2.02
N SER A 726 9.17 25.88 -2.57
CA SER A 726 9.41 25.48 -3.96
C SER A 726 10.87 25.06 -4.17
N LEU A 727 11.08 24.15 -5.13
CA LEU A 727 12.38 23.77 -5.64
C LEU A 727 12.26 23.45 -7.14
N GLU A 728 13.21 23.92 -7.92
CA GLU A 728 13.45 23.49 -9.31
C GLU A 728 14.96 23.47 -9.52
N ALA A 729 15.49 22.36 -10.04
CA ALA A 729 16.92 22.24 -10.33
C ALA A 729 17.19 21.47 -11.64
N ASP A 730 18.15 21.97 -12.41
CA ASP A 730 18.72 21.31 -13.59
C ASP A 730 20.25 21.42 -13.51
N GLY A 731 20.89 20.31 -13.14
CA GLY A 731 22.32 20.28 -12.86
C GLY A 731 22.72 21.30 -11.80
N ALA A 732 23.51 22.31 -12.18
CA ALA A 732 23.96 23.37 -11.27
C ALA A 732 22.97 24.54 -11.15
N ALA A 733 22.04 24.69 -12.11
CA ALA A 733 21.05 25.75 -12.10
C ALA A 733 19.92 25.38 -11.15
N PHE A 734 19.53 26.30 -10.28
CA PHE A 734 18.41 26.06 -9.36
C PHE A 734 17.70 27.34 -8.96
N GLU A 735 16.47 27.17 -8.49
CA GLU A 735 15.67 28.18 -7.80
C GLU A 735 14.93 27.50 -6.63
N LEU A 736 15.02 28.10 -5.45
CA LEU A 736 14.29 27.65 -4.27
C LEU A 736 13.66 28.82 -3.52
N THR A 737 12.54 28.54 -2.87
CA THR A 737 11.87 29.47 -1.95
C THR A 737 11.48 28.74 -0.68
N GLY A 738 11.45 29.46 0.43
CA GLY A 738 10.97 28.93 1.70
C GLY A 738 10.55 30.04 2.65
N THR A 739 10.07 29.63 3.82
CA THR A 739 9.61 30.54 4.87
C THR A 739 9.99 29.99 6.24
N VAL A 740 10.43 30.87 7.14
CA VAL A 740 10.79 30.50 8.51
C VAL A 740 10.20 31.47 9.53
N ASP A 741 9.62 30.90 10.59
CA ASP A 741 9.16 31.65 11.75
C ASP A 741 10.35 32.03 12.65
N GLY A 742 10.80 33.28 12.56
CA GLY A 742 11.94 33.78 13.32
C GLY A 742 13.22 33.76 12.49
N ASP A 743 14.37 33.58 13.15
CA ASP A 743 15.68 33.57 12.49
C ASP A 743 16.26 32.16 12.59
N SER A 744 16.66 31.57 11.46
CA SER A 744 17.39 30.30 11.41
C SER A 744 18.59 30.41 10.47
N CYS A 745 19.69 29.75 10.84
CA CYS A 745 20.93 29.69 10.08
C CYS A 745 21.18 28.30 9.45
N GLY A 746 20.13 27.47 9.34
CA GLY A 746 20.24 26.10 8.80
C GLY A 746 20.22 26.00 7.28
N LEU A 747 20.37 27.09 6.52
CA LEU A 747 20.41 26.96 5.06
C LEU A 747 21.67 26.25 4.63
N ASP A 748 21.51 25.20 3.83
CA ASP A 748 22.61 24.42 3.29
C ASP A 748 22.25 23.80 1.94
N VAL A 749 22.84 24.32 0.86
CA VAL A 749 22.52 23.94 -0.51
C VAL A 749 23.74 23.35 -1.20
N TRP A 750 23.56 22.15 -1.76
CA TRP A 750 24.54 21.53 -2.65
C TRP A 750 24.39 22.07 -4.06
N VAL A 751 25.51 22.37 -4.73
CA VAL A 751 25.54 22.77 -6.13
C VAL A 751 26.68 22.03 -6.86
N PRO A 752 26.39 21.19 -7.87
CA PRO A 752 27.44 20.53 -8.65
C PRO A 752 28.11 21.52 -9.61
N GLY A 753 29.37 21.26 -9.98
CA GLY A 753 30.10 22.02 -10.99
C GLY A 753 31.44 22.58 -10.52
N ALA A 754 32.37 22.78 -11.45
CA ALA A 754 33.71 23.29 -11.15
C ALA A 754 33.74 24.81 -10.91
N ASP A 755 32.80 25.55 -11.50
CA ASP A 755 32.74 27.01 -11.42
C ASP A 755 31.91 27.45 -10.20
N GLU A 756 32.36 28.52 -9.53
CA GLU A 756 31.64 29.12 -8.40
C GLU A 756 30.25 29.59 -8.85
N PRO A 757 29.15 29.17 -8.20
CA PRO A 757 27.81 29.54 -8.63
C PRO A 757 27.55 31.02 -8.36
N ASP A 758 27.16 31.77 -9.41
CA ASP A 758 26.69 33.15 -9.25
C ASP A 758 25.23 33.12 -8.79
N VAL A 759 24.99 33.48 -7.53
CA VAL A 759 23.66 33.40 -6.92
C VAL A 759 23.06 34.77 -6.58
N VAL A 760 21.73 34.78 -6.49
CA VAL A 760 20.93 35.89 -5.99
C VAL A 760 20.10 35.38 -4.84
N SER A 761 20.08 36.13 -3.74
CA SER A 761 19.26 35.82 -2.58
C SER A 761 18.34 36.99 -2.19
N VAL A 762 17.18 36.64 -1.64
CA VAL A 762 16.25 37.57 -0.99
C VAL A 762 15.90 36.96 0.37
N GLY A 763 15.88 37.78 1.43
CA GLY A 763 15.56 37.29 2.77
C GLY A 763 16.66 36.46 3.45
N ILE A 764 17.82 36.28 2.80
CA ILE A 764 18.97 35.54 3.32
C ILE A 764 20.11 36.50 3.69
N THR A 765 20.61 36.37 4.90
CA THR A 765 21.77 37.06 5.48
C THR A 765 22.93 36.08 5.67
N ASP A 766 24.14 36.61 5.89
CA ASP A 766 25.36 35.79 6.12
C ASP A 766 25.57 34.68 5.07
N LEU A 767 25.26 35.01 3.79
CA LEU A 767 25.40 34.07 2.69
C LEU A 767 26.87 33.76 2.44
N HIS A 768 27.22 32.48 2.53
CA HIS A 768 28.56 31.97 2.30
C HIS A 768 28.52 30.91 1.19
N VAL A 769 29.20 31.20 0.08
CA VAL A 769 29.46 30.26 -1.00
C VAL A 769 30.88 29.73 -0.83
N ALA A 770 31.03 28.44 -0.61
CA ALA A 770 32.32 27.80 -0.41
C ALA A 770 32.42 26.53 -1.25
N GLN A 771 33.62 26.22 -1.74
CA GLN A 771 33.86 24.95 -2.42
C GLN A 771 33.58 23.79 -1.44
N ALA A 772 32.93 22.73 -1.92
CA ALA A 772 32.62 21.57 -1.10
C ALA A 772 33.94 20.98 -0.54
N PRO A 773 34.05 20.67 0.78
CA PRO A 773 35.31 20.36 1.43
C PRO A 773 36.12 19.20 0.80
N ARG A 774 35.45 18.28 0.10
CA ARG A 774 36.06 17.06 -0.49
C ARG A 774 35.70 16.85 -1.96
N SER A 775 34.90 17.73 -2.55
CA SER A 775 34.45 17.64 -3.93
C SER A 775 34.88 18.91 -4.69
N PRO A 776 36.03 18.88 -5.41
CA PRO A 776 36.55 20.08 -6.07
C PRO A 776 35.67 20.59 -7.22
N ALA A 777 34.71 19.77 -7.66
CA ALA A 777 33.71 20.11 -8.66
C ALA A 777 32.31 20.25 -8.04
N ALA A 778 32.21 20.83 -6.85
CA ALA A 778 30.96 21.21 -6.22
C ALA A 778 31.13 22.34 -5.20
N TRP A 779 30.01 22.93 -4.83
CA TRP A 779 29.91 24.07 -3.92
C TRP A 779 28.82 23.85 -2.87
N ARG A 780 29.00 24.50 -1.73
CA ARG A 780 28.02 24.60 -0.64
C ARG A 780 27.67 26.05 -0.43
N ILE A 781 26.37 26.31 -0.36
CA ILE A 781 25.83 27.64 -0.06
C ILE A 781 25.14 27.56 1.29
N THR A 782 25.62 28.34 2.25
CA THR A 782 25.06 28.42 3.60
C THR A 782 24.62 29.84 3.93
N GLY A 783 23.71 30.02 4.88
CA GLY A 783 23.25 31.34 5.30
C GLY A 783 22.11 31.31 6.31
N CYS A 784 21.65 32.50 6.71
CA CYS A 784 20.56 32.66 7.67
C CYS A 784 19.33 33.34 7.05
N ALA A 785 18.15 32.76 7.23
CA ALA A 785 16.88 33.29 6.73
C ALA A 785 15.99 33.82 7.87
N SER A 786 15.14 34.78 7.54
CA SER A 786 14.09 35.30 8.42
C SER A 786 12.84 35.67 7.62
N GLY A 787 11.70 35.05 7.92
CA GLY A 787 10.49 35.15 7.11
C GLY A 787 10.65 34.48 5.74
N ASP A 788 9.98 35.03 4.72
CA ASP A 788 10.04 34.50 3.35
C ASP A 788 11.41 34.78 2.71
N TYR A 789 12.00 33.75 2.12
CA TYR A 789 13.31 33.83 1.47
C TYR A 789 13.33 33.14 0.11
N SER A 790 14.29 33.52 -0.73
CA SER A 790 14.60 32.85 -1.99
C SER A 790 16.09 32.83 -2.29
N LEU A 791 16.52 31.78 -2.98
CA LEU A 791 17.88 31.63 -3.49
C LEU A 791 17.82 31.03 -4.89
N ALA A 792 18.52 31.63 -5.84
CA ALA A 792 18.59 31.11 -7.21
C ALA A 792 19.94 31.41 -7.86
N THR A 793 20.34 30.59 -8.82
CA THR A 793 21.45 30.91 -9.74
C THR A 793 21.04 32.01 -10.72
N ARG A 794 21.95 32.95 -11.05
CA ARG A 794 21.72 33.94 -12.10
C ARG A 794 21.70 33.26 -13.47
N ARG A 795 20.59 33.41 -14.19
CA ARG A 795 20.45 32.99 -15.59
C ARG A 795 21.16 33.93 -16.56
#